data_AF-A0A2V4VQR6-F1
#
_entry.id   AF-A0A2V4VQR6-F1
#
_cell.length_a   1.000
_cell.length_b   1.000
_cell.length_c   1.000
_cell.angle_alpha   90.00
_cell.angle_beta   90.00
_cell.angle_gamma   90.00
#
_symmetry.space_group_name_H-M   'P 1'
#
loop_
_entity.id
_entity.type
_entity.pdbx_description
1 polymer ?
#
loop_
_entity_poly.entity_id
_entity_poly.type
_entity_poly.pdbx_seq_one_letter_code
_entity_poly.pdbx_strand_id
1 'polypeptide(L)'
;MLKQEPSSKPGIHFMTRIAYLFAFLSLLTLVTSNSSFNGTSQASADNSTGSGYTQDQLDALDFLNSVRAKVGVPPVKLNVAITRAAENHASHYNDNKSQLTGLKAHSEIEGGPGFTGTKAKDRLIAAGYTASSKYGLSTGEVMHFNQKSSSEAMQGWLDTAYHRDIILDPYFSEIGIGLVDGTAVVDMAGPTIISSKNDILAVYPYNQQTNVPVGFYGQEIPNPLDRFKVKFSGYIISATAEDTITNPQVEIKDNLGNAVPYYEELQGNTLFVYPKSVLKGHHTYTVSLTYSTSKNAESKSKTWSFTTGEGQALNYFEPFTTEITLNQDEQQQTIWISHYDDTTADEKTEGMRYISSNDKGLRISASGMITAIKPGDYTIKATLEGQTSLVKVKVYPKWKTKNYSSALKALPLDSTGHSLRETLEWGLKEGIITPASNGKLKPDATVSEAEFWMMLLKTYRVNITSYQSGKQTLVDAAYQISKDRNYPLAGIAKKEKRNQPIDRLEIAEIVAAADGMYFNGYNAVQYVLAKGYVRGVTELSYAGYEGDRNVTKAEALVILKHLQGSLYSLKGRPLQPTDKSALPEMPQKEVYIKPATYKDQSFFAQYELDGRLILEGKFLSLKGQSVVIKVQEGPVSVHIEDITVQFDETGNFHAEVGPYTPQRLNLYLSDTSKSSLRFLSVEKGTINQF
;
A
#
# COMPACT_ATOMS: atom_id res chain seq x y z
N MET A 1 34.47 -57.42 18.79
CA MET A 1 34.84 -57.89 17.44
C MET A 1 35.02 -56.63 16.59
N LEU A 2 36.29 -56.27 16.31
CA LEU A 2 36.84 -55.35 15.27
C LEU A 2 35.93 -54.21 14.73
N LYS A 3 36.29 -52.92 14.65
CA LYS A 3 37.57 -52.21 14.85
C LYS A 3 37.33 -50.66 14.80
N GLN A 4 37.85 -49.96 15.81
CA GLN A 4 38.57 -48.66 15.82
C GLN A 4 38.16 -47.49 14.89
N GLU A 5 37.43 -46.53 15.47
CA GLU A 5 37.78 -45.13 15.84
C GLU A 5 39.24 -44.56 15.61
N PRO A 6 39.53 -43.24 15.79
CA PRO A 6 39.43 -42.17 14.78
C PRO A 6 40.67 -41.20 14.76
N SER A 7 40.48 -40.01 14.15
CA SER A 7 41.23 -38.73 14.33
C SER A 7 42.41 -38.39 13.39
N SER A 8 42.38 -37.17 12.84
CA SER A 8 43.37 -36.11 13.13
C SER A 8 43.24 -34.91 12.16
N LYS A 9 43.21 -33.70 12.74
CA LYS A 9 43.69 -32.43 12.14
C LYS A 9 45.21 -32.30 12.45
N PRO A 10 45.92 -31.21 12.12
CA PRO A 10 46.01 -30.33 10.93
C PRO A 10 47.50 -30.15 10.47
N GLY A 11 47.78 -29.37 9.41
CA GLY A 11 49.17 -28.94 9.12
C GLY A 11 49.32 -27.98 7.94
N ILE A 12 49.93 -26.82 8.21
CA ILE A 12 50.36 -25.75 7.28
C ILE A 12 51.83 -26.02 6.87
N HIS A 13 52.23 -25.66 5.63
CA HIS A 13 53.56 -25.16 5.14
C HIS A 13 53.67 -25.48 3.62
N PHE A 14 53.81 -24.55 2.67
CA PHE A 14 54.86 -23.57 2.32
C PHE A 14 55.58 -23.97 1.00
N MET A 15 55.46 -23.09 -0.01
CA MET A 15 56.46 -22.69 -1.03
C MET A 15 56.84 -23.51 -2.30
N THR A 16 56.79 -22.76 -3.42
CA THR A 16 57.73 -22.70 -4.60
C THR A 16 57.77 -23.87 -5.60
N ARG A 17 58.03 -23.76 -6.93
CA ARG A 17 58.51 -22.71 -7.86
C ARG A 17 58.46 -23.28 -9.32
N ILE A 18 58.48 -22.39 -10.34
CA ILE A 18 59.18 -22.51 -11.67
C ILE A 18 58.63 -23.55 -12.67
N ALA A 19 57.93 -23.16 -13.75
CA ALA A 19 58.40 -22.61 -15.05
C ALA A 19 59.24 -23.57 -15.91
N TYR A 20 58.70 -24.01 -17.06
CA TYR A 20 59.46 -24.38 -18.26
C TYR A 20 58.64 -24.13 -19.54
N LEU A 21 59.30 -23.46 -20.49
CA LEU A 21 58.98 -23.27 -21.91
C LEU A 21 58.69 -24.59 -22.64
N PHE A 22 57.89 -24.56 -23.71
CA PHE A 22 58.34 -24.90 -25.07
C PHE A 22 57.33 -24.45 -26.12
N ALA A 23 57.82 -23.70 -27.12
CA ALA A 23 57.13 -23.38 -28.36
C ALA A 23 57.63 -24.32 -29.47
N PHE A 24 56.75 -24.77 -30.37
CA PHE A 24 57.13 -25.21 -31.72
C PHE A 24 55.97 -24.98 -32.71
N LEU A 25 56.25 -24.13 -33.71
CA LEU A 25 55.63 -24.00 -35.05
C LEU A 25 55.90 -25.32 -35.83
N SER A 26 55.22 -25.79 -36.88
CA SER A 26 54.66 -25.16 -38.09
C SER A 26 54.12 -26.25 -39.04
N LEU A 27 53.09 -25.90 -39.85
CA LEU A 27 52.78 -26.28 -41.25
C LEU A 27 52.95 -27.73 -41.76
N LEU A 28 51.93 -28.27 -42.45
CA LEU A 28 51.79 -28.20 -43.93
C LEU A 28 50.43 -28.75 -44.42
N THR A 29 49.96 -28.13 -45.50
CA THR A 29 48.71 -28.25 -46.28
C THR A 29 48.52 -29.52 -47.10
N LEU A 30 47.27 -29.92 -47.34
CA LEU A 30 46.86 -30.57 -48.60
C LEU A 30 45.53 -29.97 -49.10
N VAL A 31 45.54 -29.56 -50.37
CA VAL A 31 44.46 -28.96 -51.14
C VAL A 31 43.67 -30.06 -51.85
N THR A 32 42.34 -30.02 -51.78
CA THR A 32 41.46 -30.50 -52.85
C THR A 32 40.36 -29.46 -53.11
N SER A 33 40.09 -29.23 -54.38
CA SER A 33 39.29 -28.13 -54.94
C SER A 33 37.85 -28.52 -55.28
N ASN A 34 36.98 -27.49 -55.31
CA ASN A 34 35.69 -27.35 -56.05
C ASN A 34 34.45 -28.05 -55.44
N SER A 35 33.27 -27.44 -55.24
CA SER A 35 32.70 -26.13 -55.58
C SER A 35 31.42 -25.84 -54.76
N SER A 36 31.16 -24.56 -54.51
CA SER A 36 29.85 -23.86 -54.42
C SER A 36 28.83 -24.23 -53.32
N PHE A 37 28.65 -23.34 -52.34
CA PHE A 37 27.47 -22.44 -52.23
C PHE A 37 27.75 -21.39 -51.15
N ASN A 38 28.07 -20.17 -51.58
CA ASN A 38 28.18 -18.98 -50.71
C ASN A 38 26.77 -18.43 -50.42
N GLY A 39 26.51 -18.16 -49.15
CA GLY A 39 25.31 -17.47 -48.66
C GLY A 39 25.62 -16.68 -47.40
N THR A 40 26.68 -15.87 -47.41
CA THR A 40 26.93 -14.85 -46.38
C THR A 40 26.09 -13.62 -46.70
N SER A 41 25.02 -13.37 -45.95
CA SER A 41 24.43 -12.03 -45.91
C SER A 41 25.23 -11.19 -44.91
N GLN A 42 26.27 -10.54 -45.43
CA GLN A 42 26.90 -9.37 -44.85
C GLN A 42 25.82 -8.28 -44.70
N ALA A 43 25.43 -7.94 -43.48
CA ALA A 43 24.73 -6.69 -43.22
C ALA A 43 25.79 -5.59 -43.23
N SER A 44 25.98 -5.00 -44.41
CA SER A 44 26.82 -3.83 -44.60
C SER A 44 26.21 -2.66 -43.83
N ALA A 45 26.99 -2.09 -42.91
CA ALA A 45 26.84 -0.69 -42.56
C ALA A 45 26.97 0.13 -43.86
N ASP A 46 25.92 0.85 -44.23
CA ASP A 46 26.00 1.92 -45.21
C ASP A 46 25.55 3.23 -44.55
N ASN A 47 26.27 4.28 -44.95
CA ASN A 47 26.51 5.48 -44.19
C ASN A 47 25.28 6.34 -43.94
N SER A 48 25.33 6.99 -42.77
CA SER A 48 24.72 8.28 -42.48
C SER A 48 24.98 9.29 -43.60
N THR A 49 23.96 9.54 -44.43
CA THR A 49 23.63 10.80 -45.14
C THR A 49 22.57 10.50 -46.21
N GLY A 50 21.28 10.42 -45.80
CA GLY A 50 20.19 10.27 -46.77
C GLY A 50 18.78 9.94 -46.25
N SER A 51 18.59 9.59 -44.98
CA SER A 51 17.29 9.09 -44.47
C SER A 51 16.37 10.15 -43.85
N GLY A 52 16.86 11.36 -43.56
CA GLY A 52 16.05 12.43 -42.95
C GLY A 52 15.76 12.28 -41.45
N TYR A 53 16.31 11.27 -40.76
CA TYR A 53 16.19 11.07 -39.31
C TYR A 53 17.40 11.65 -38.54
N THR A 54 17.18 12.04 -37.29
CA THR A 54 18.22 12.52 -36.38
C THR A 54 19.02 11.37 -35.76
N GLN A 55 20.21 11.65 -35.23
CA GLN A 55 21.01 10.63 -34.53
C GLN A 55 20.29 10.11 -33.27
N ASP A 56 19.61 10.98 -32.53
CA ASP A 56 18.82 10.60 -31.35
C ASP A 56 17.72 9.58 -31.68
N GLN A 57 17.03 9.76 -32.82
CA GLN A 57 16.03 8.81 -33.31
C GLN A 57 16.65 7.46 -33.70
N LEU A 58 17.80 7.47 -34.35
CA LEU A 58 18.52 6.26 -34.75
C LEU A 58 19.04 5.49 -33.52
N ASP A 59 19.63 6.20 -32.56
CA ASP A 59 20.14 5.61 -31.31
C ASP A 59 19.00 4.97 -30.50
N ALA A 60 17.84 5.63 -30.40
CA ALA A 60 16.66 5.09 -29.72
C ALA A 60 16.06 3.88 -30.45
N LEU A 61 16.02 3.91 -31.79
CA LEU A 61 15.59 2.77 -32.60
C LEU A 61 16.51 1.57 -32.39
N ASP A 62 17.82 1.77 -32.45
CA ASP A 62 18.82 0.72 -32.29
C ASP A 62 18.76 0.12 -30.88
N PHE A 63 18.63 0.96 -29.86
CA PHE A 63 18.42 0.54 -28.49
C PHE A 63 17.16 -0.32 -28.36
N LEU A 64 16.01 0.16 -28.82
CA LEU A 64 14.75 -0.59 -28.76
C LEU A 64 14.84 -1.92 -29.51
N ASN A 65 15.35 -1.92 -30.74
CA ASN A 65 15.48 -3.14 -31.54
C ASN A 65 16.44 -4.15 -30.91
N SER A 66 17.47 -3.69 -30.19
CA SER A 66 18.33 -4.58 -29.40
C SER A 66 17.56 -5.27 -28.27
N VAL A 67 16.62 -4.57 -27.61
CA VAL A 67 15.74 -5.14 -26.58
C VAL A 67 14.72 -6.09 -27.21
N ARG A 68 14.06 -5.67 -28.31
CA ARG A 68 13.09 -6.48 -29.06
C ARG A 68 13.69 -7.82 -29.50
N ALA A 69 14.94 -7.81 -29.99
CA ALA A 69 15.67 -9.02 -30.33
C ALA A 69 15.91 -9.96 -29.13
N LYS A 70 16.24 -9.41 -27.95
CA LYS A 70 16.51 -10.19 -26.72
C LYS A 70 15.24 -10.78 -26.10
N VAL A 71 14.10 -10.09 -26.20
CA VAL A 71 12.80 -10.63 -25.76
C VAL A 71 12.18 -11.58 -26.80
N GLY A 72 12.65 -11.52 -28.05
CA GLY A 72 12.25 -12.40 -29.14
C GLY A 72 11.13 -11.85 -30.04
N VAL A 73 10.85 -10.55 -30.01
CA VAL A 73 9.83 -9.94 -30.89
C VAL A 73 10.47 -9.28 -32.13
N PRO A 74 9.76 -9.20 -33.28
CA PRO A 74 10.32 -8.65 -34.52
C PRO A 74 10.78 -7.19 -34.36
N PRO A 75 11.84 -6.74 -35.04
CA PRO A 75 12.27 -5.35 -35.00
C PRO A 75 11.25 -4.43 -35.69
N VAL A 76 11.22 -3.17 -35.26
CA VAL A 76 10.46 -2.09 -35.92
C VAL A 76 11.36 -1.25 -36.81
N LYS A 77 10.76 -0.53 -37.76
CA LYS A 77 11.46 0.39 -38.67
C LYS A 77 10.94 1.81 -38.51
N LEU A 78 11.84 2.80 -38.52
CA LEU A 78 11.44 4.21 -38.51
C LEU A 78 10.65 4.55 -39.78
N ASN A 79 9.53 5.26 -39.60
CA ASN A 79 8.73 5.81 -40.67
C ASN A 79 8.64 7.33 -40.55
N VAL A 80 8.91 8.05 -41.63
CA VAL A 80 9.01 9.52 -41.65
C VAL A 80 7.68 10.20 -41.36
N ALA A 81 6.55 9.63 -41.79
CA ALA A 81 5.24 10.18 -41.51
C ALA A 81 4.83 9.97 -40.05
N ILE A 82 5.11 8.79 -39.49
CA ILE A 82 4.85 8.51 -38.06
C ILE A 82 5.76 9.38 -37.19
N THR A 83 7.03 9.53 -37.55
CA THR A 83 8.00 10.39 -36.83
C THR A 83 7.53 11.84 -36.81
N ARG A 84 7.08 12.36 -37.96
CA ARG A 84 6.49 13.69 -38.03
C ARG A 84 5.24 13.83 -37.15
N ALA A 85 4.39 12.81 -37.09
CA ALA A 85 3.21 12.82 -36.22
C ALA A 85 3.62 12.92 -34.74
N ALA A 86 4.59 12.13 -34.30
CA ALA A 86 5.12 12.15 -32.94
C ALA A 86 5.75 13.51 -32.58
N GLU A 87 6.57 14.09 -33.47
CA GLU A 87 7.17 15.42 -33.29
C GLU A 87 6.11 16.53 -33.21
N ASN A 88 5.12 16.50 -34.12
CA ASN A 88 4.00 17.45 -34.11
C ASN A 88 3.19 17.33 -32.82
N HIS A 89 2.92 16.10 -32.36
CA HIS A 89 2.17 15.87 -31.14
C HIS A 89 2.92 16.35 -29.90
N ALA A 90 4.23 16.11 -29.83
CA ALA A 90 5.09 16.64 -28.76
C ALA A 90 5.04 18.18 -28.71
N SER A 91 5.13 18.84 -29.87
CA SER A 91 4.98 20.30 -29.98
C SER A 91 3.59 20.77 -29.54
N HIS A 92 2.53 20.10 -30.01
CA HIS A 92 1.16 20.43 -29.61
C HIS A 92 0.97 20.32 -28.10
N TYR A 93 1.45 19.23 -27.49
CA TYR A 93 1.40 19.08 -26.04
C TYR A 93 2.11 20.23 -25.33
N ASN A 94 3.33 20.59 -25.75
CA ASN A 94 4.09 21.68 -25.13
C ASN A 94 3.35 23.02 -25.17
N ASP A 95 2.69 23.33 -26.29
CA ASP A 95 1.92 24.56 -26.49
C ASP A 95 0.59 24.58 -25.71
N ASN A 96 0.03 23.41 -25.38
CA ASN A 96 -1.32 23.26 -24.83
C ASN A 96 -1.38 22.60 -23.43
N LYS A 97 -0.23 22.24 -22.84
CA LYS A 97 -0.11 21.37 -21.64
C LYS A 97 -0.95 21.78 -20.43
N SER A 98 -1.28 23.07 -20.28
CA SER A 98 -2.13 23.55 -19.18
C SER A 98 -3.52 22.89 -19.14
N GLN A 99 -3.98 22.34 -20.27
CA GLN A 99 -5.28 21.69 -20.41
C GLN A 99 -5.20 20.15 -20.57
N LEU A 100 -3.98 19.60 -20.65
CA LEU A 100 -3.70 18.21 -21.02
C LEU A 100 -3.00 17.44 -19.89
N THR A 101 -3.68 17.28 -18.76
CA THR A 101 -3.13 16.55 -17.60
C THR A 101 -3.52 15.07 -17.60
N GLY A 102 -2.62 14.19 -17.13
CA GLY A 102 -2.86 12.75 -17.03
C GLY A 102 -3.10 12.13 -18.40
N LEU A 103 -4.08 11.22 -18.51
CA LEU A 103 -4.40 10.52 -19.77
C LEU A 103 -4.82 11.45 -20.93
N LYS A 104 -5.18 12.70 -20.66
CA LYS A 104 -5.48 13.68 -21.71
C LYS A 104 -4.24 14.07 -22.52
N ALA A 105 -3.03 13.81 -22.02
CA ALA A 105 -1.79 14.12 -22.73
C ALA A 105 -1.74 13.48 -24.13
N HIS A 106 -2.33 12.29 -24.30
CA HIS A 106 -2.39 11.55 -25.57
C HIS A 106 -3.37 12.12 -26.61
N SER A 107 -4.13 13.17 -26.26
CA SER A 107 -5.13 13.79 -27.12
C SER A 107 -4.72 15.19 -27.54
N GLU A 108 -5.07 15.58 -28.76
CA GLU A 108 -4.95 16.98 -29.19
C GLU A 108 -6.27 17.74 -29.06
N ILE A 109 -6.17 19.01 -28.72
CA ILE A 109 -7.31 19.93 -28.59
C ILE A 109 -7.64 20.48 -29.97
N GLU A 110 -8.86 20.19 -30.46
CA GLU A 110 -9.33 20.70 -31.74
C GLU A 110 -9.25 22.24 -31.79
N GLY A 111 -8.63 22.75 -32.85
CA GLY A 111 -8.41 24.20 -33.05
C GLY A 111 -7.27 24.80 -32.22
N GLY A 112 -6.58 24.03 -31.37
CA GLY A 112 -5.40 24.48 -30.65
C GLY A 112 -4.17 24.66 -31.57
N PRO A 113 -3.16 25.44 -31.15
CA PRO A 113 -1.89 25.54 -31.87
C PRO A 113 -1.29 24.17 -32.17
N GLY A 114 -0.84 23.96 -33.41
CA GLY A 114 -0.23 22.70 -33.84
C GLY A 114 -1.20 21.52 -33.99
N PHE A 115 -2.52 21.72 -33.92
CA PHE A 115 -3.51 20.65 -34.08
C PHE A 115 -3.39 19.96 -35.44
N THR A 116 -3.29 18.63 -35.41
CA THR A 116 -3.24 17.74 -36.57
C THR A 116 -4.25 16.60 -36.48
N GLY A 117 -4.69 16.22 -35.28
CA GLY A 117 -5.74 15.22 -35.07
C GLY A 117 -5.90 14.82 -33.60
N THR A 118 -7.16 14.60 -33.17
CA THR A 118 -7.45 14.32 -31.76
C THR A 118 -6.80 13.05 -31.25
N LYS A 119 -6.78 11.96 -32.04
CA LYS A 119 -6.19 10.67 -31.65
C LYS A 119 -4.93 10.38 -32.47
N ALA A 120 -4.03 9.55 -31.94
CA ALA A 120 -2.78 9.15 -32.61
C ALA A 120 -3.01 8.71 -34.07
N LYS A 121 -4.02 7.85 -34.30
CA LYS A 121 -4.41 7.44 -35.66
C LYS A 121 -4.73 8.61 -36.61
N ASP A 122 -5.45 9.62 -36.14
CA ASP A 122 -5.82 10.78 -36.94
C ASP A 122 -4.59 11.61 -37.29
N ARG A 123 -3.67 11.79 -36.32
CA ARG A 123 -2.38 12.47 -36.50
C ARG A 123 -1.48 11.76 -37.50
N LEU A 124 -1.40 10.42 -37.41
CA LEU A 124 -0.65 9.61 -38.37
C LEU A 124 -1.17 9.83 -39.80
N ILE A 125 -2.49 9.77 -39.99
CA ILE A 125 -3.12 10.01 -41.31
C ILE A 125 -2.82 11.44 -41.79
N ALA A 126 -2.96 12.44 -40.92
CA ALA A 126 -2.68 13.84 -41.23
C ALA A 126 -1.21 14.09 -41.61
N ALA A 127 -0.28 13.34 -41.01
CA ALA A 127 1.15 13.39 -41.33
C ALA A 127 1.51 12.68 -42.65
N GLY A 128 0.53 12.03 -43.31
CA GLY A 128 0.68 11.34 -44.58
C GLY A 128 0.98 9.84 -44.45
N TYR A 129 0.78 9.24 -43.27
CA TYR A 129 0.97 7.80 -43.11
C TYR A 129 -0.16 7.03 -43.78
N THR A 130 0.20 6.18 -44.74
CA THR A 130 -0.73 5.27 -45.42
C THR A 130 -0.48 3.85 -44.97
N ALA A 131 -1.44 3.24 -44.27
CA ALA A 131 -1.33 1.85 -43.86
C ALA A 131 -1.26 0.93 -45.08
N SER A 132 -0.26 0.05 -45.12
CA SER A 132 -0.07 -0.92 -46.22
C SER A 132 -1.10 -2.07 -46.20
N SER A 133 -2.06 -2.08 -45.27
CA SER A 133 -2.94 -3.22 -44.97
C SER A 133 -4.40 -2.99 -45.40
N LYS A 134 -4.96 -3.95 -46.14
CA LYS A 134 -6.41 -4.05 -46.43
C LYS A 134 -7.27 -4.38 -45.19
N TYR A 135 -6.65 -4.82 -44.09
CA TYR A 135 -7.35 -5.40 -42.92
C TYR A 135 -7.43 -4.45 -41.71
N GLY A 136 -7.04 -3.18 -41.89
CA GLY A 136 -7.01 -2.19 -40.81
C GLY A 136 -5.60 -1.83 -40.34
N LEU A 137 -5.54 -0.81 -39.48
CA LEU A 137 -4.34 -0.23 -38.90
C LEU A 137 -4.44 -0.30 -37.38
N SER A 138 -3.47 -0.93 -36.74
CA SER A 138 -3.26 -0.85 -35.29
C SER A 138 -2.29 0.28 -35.00
N THR A 139 -2.58 1.07 -33.97
CA THR A 139 -1.72 2.18 -33.50
C THR A 139 -1.52 2.11 -32.00
N GLY A 140 -0.32 2.39 -31.53
CA GLY A 140 0.00 2.60 -30.12
C GLY A 140 0.71 3.93 -29.94
N GLU A 141 0.59 4.54 -28.77
CA GLU A 141 1.31 5.77 -28.43
C GLU A 141 1.77 5.71 -26.97
N VAL A 142 2.97 6.20 -26.72
CA VAL A 142 3.53 6.40 -25.38
C VAL A 142 4.19 7.78 -25.30
N MET A 143 4.10 8.42 -24.13
CA MET A 143 4.66 9.76 -23.91
C MET A 143 5.51 9.80 -22.63
N HIS A 144 6.57 10.60 -22.63
CA HIS A 144 7.43 10.81 -21.46
C HIS A 144 7.91 12.25 -21.43
N PHE A 145 7.84 12.88 -20.26
CA PHE A 145 8.20 14.29 -20.09
C PHE A 145 9.58 14.46 -19.44
N ASN A 146 10.16 15.66 -19.61
CA ASN A 146 11.45 16.08 -19.08
C ASN A 146 12.64 15.19 -19.51
N GLN A 147 12.61 14.69 -20.75
CA GLN A 147 13.62 13.80 -21.30
C GLN A 147 14.76 14.56 -21.97
N LYS A 148 15.98 14.03 -21.90
CA LYS A 148 17.15 14.61 -22.59
C LYS A 148 17.49 13.89 -23.89
N SER A 149 17.03 12.66 -24.05
CA SER A 149 17.18 11.86 -25.27
C SER A 149 16.01 10.90 -25.44
N SER A 150 15.77 10.46 -26.68
CA SER A 150 14.73 9.46 -26.97
C SER A 150 15.09 8.08 -26.42
N SER A 151 16.39 7.76 -26.29
CA SER A 151 16.86 6.50 -25.68
C SER A 151 16.57 6.44 -24.18
N GLU A 152 16.75 7.54 -23.45
CA GLU A 152 16.35 7.64 -22.03
C GLU A 152 14.84 7.46 -21.87
N ALA A 153 14.05 8.10 -22.74
CA ALA A 153 12.59 7.92 -22.76
C ALA A 153 12.19 6.46 -23.00
N MET A 154 12.87 5.81 -23.96
CA MET A 154 12.65 4.40 -24.31
C MET A 154 12.92 3.47 -23.14
N GLN A 155 14.03 3.67 -22.41
CA GLN A 155 14.32 2.94 -21.19
C GLN A 155 13.26 3.21 -20.11
N GLY A 156 12.86 4.47 -19.93
CA GLY A 156 11.83 4.86 -18.96
C GLY A 156 10.51 4.12 -19.19
N TRP A 157 10.02 4.04 -20.43
CA TRP A 157 8.81 3.27 -20.73
C TRP A 157 9.01 1.76 -20.55
N LEU A 158 10.17 1.21 -20.92
CA LEU A 158 10.50 -0.19 -20.65
C LEU A 158 10.57 -0.50 -19.14
N ASP A 159 10.75 0.49 -18.27
CA ASP A 159 10.74 0.34 -16.81
C ASP A 159 9.33 0.40 -16.19
N THR A 160 8.28 0.58 -17.01
CA THR A 160 6.86 0.60 -16.59
C THR A 160 6.10 -0.66 -17.06
N ALA A 161 4.83 -0.82 -16.65
CA ALA A 161 4.03 -1.98 -16.99
C ALA A 161 3.33 -1.79 -18.35
N TYR A 162 2.44 -0.81 -18.45
CA TYR A 162 1.53 -0.63 -19.59
C TYR A 162 2.23 -0.01 -20.81
N HIS A 163 3.16 0.93 -20.63
CA HIS A 163 3.92 1.42 -21.79
C HIS A 163 4.84 0.33 -22.38
N ARG A 164 5.44 -0.52 -21.53
CA ARG A 164 6.27 -1.64 -21.98
C ARG A 164 5.48 -2.61 -22.86
N ASP A 165 4.23 -2.90 -22.50
CA ASP A 165 3.34 -3.76 -23.27
C ASP A 165 3.16 -3.23 -24.71
N ILE A 166 2.94 -1.93 -24.86
CA ILE A 166 2.83 -1.26 -26.17
C ILE A 166 4.15 -1.32 -26.94
N ILE A 167 5.27 -0.99 -26.30
CA ILE A 167 6.59 -0.90 -26.96
C ILE A 167 7.12 -2.25 -27.42
N LEU A 168 6.82 -3.32 -26.66
CA LEU A 168 7.24 -4.68 -26.96
C LEU A 168 6.17 -5.50 -27.69
N ASP A 169 5.04 -4.89 -28.04
CA ASP A 169 3.98 -5.57 -28.79
C ASP A 169 4.53 -6.08 -30.15
N PRO A 170 4.41 -7.39 -30.44
CA PRO A 170 4.88 -7.98 -31.69
C PRO A 170 4.05 -7.55 -32.92
N TYR A 171 2.87 -6.95 -32.75
CA TYR A 171 2.02 -6.49 -33.85
C TYR A 171 2.53 -5.21 -34.53
N PHE A 172 3.34 -4.41 -33.84
CA PHE A 172 3.92 -3.21 -34.44
C PHE A 172 5.17 -3.54 -35.27
N SER A 173 5.22 -2.97 -36.47
CA SER A 173 6.32 -3.13 -37.43
C SER A 173 7.01 -1.82 -37.79
N GLU A 174 6.35 -0.69 -37.51
CA GLU A 174 6.82 0.66 -37.81
C GLU A 174 6.72 1.54 -36.56
N ILE A 175 7.64 2.49 -36.44
CA ILE A 175 7.76 3.40 -35.30
C ILE A 175 8.02 4.83 -35.79
N GLY A 176 7.50 5.82 -35.08
CA GLY A 176 7.94 7.20 -35.14
C GLY A 176 8.40 7.67 -33.76
N ILE A 177 9.47 8.45 -33.73
CA ILE A 177 10.12 8.89 -32.49
C ILE A 177 10.26 10.41 -32.55
N GLY A 178 9.57 11.12 -31.66
CA GLY A 178 9.65 12.58 -31.52
C GLY A 178 10.16 12.98 -30.15
N LEU A 179 11.06 13.96 -30.11
CA LEU A 179 11.50 14.62 -28.88
C LEU A 179 11.54 16.13 -29.11
N VAL A 180 10.62 16.86 -28.47
CA VAL A 180 10.51 18.32 -28.60
C VAL A 180 10.48 18.94 -27.21
N ASP A 181 11.46 19.79 -26.89
CA ASP A 181 11.59 20.51 -25.62
C ASP A 181 11.36 19.65 -24.36
N GLY A 182 11.90 18.43 -24.38
CA GLY A 182 11.82 17.48 -23.28
C GLY A 182 10.55 16.61 -23.25
N THR A 183 9.63 16.79 -24.18
CA THR A 183 8.48 15.89 -24.39
C THR A 183 8.84 14.86 -25.45
N ALA A 184 9.03 13.61 -25.02
CA ALA A 184 9.22 12.46 -25.88
C ALA A 184 7.88 11.80 -26.21
N VAL A 185 7.67 11.47 -27.48
CA VAL A 185 6.50 10.75 -28.00
C VAL A 185 6.98 9.63 -28.89
N VAL A 186 6.45 8.43 -28.69
CA VAL A 186 6.62 7.32 -29.61
C VAL A 186 5.25 6.87 -30.08
N ASP A 187 5.09 6.88 -31.40
CA ASP A 187 3.94 6.34 -32.10
C ASP A 187 4.34 5.02 -32.77
N MET A 188 3.52 3.99 -32.59
CA MET A 188 3.73 2.65 -33.14
C MET A 188 2.63 2.34 -34.15
N ALA A 189 2.99 1.68 -35.26
CA ALA A 189 2.03 1.25 -36.27
C ALA A 189 2.34 -0.14 -36.79
N GLY A 190 1.28 -0.86 -37.16
CA GLY A 190 1.39 -2.18 -37.77
C GLY A 190 0.08 -2.65 -38.40
N PRO A 191 0.14 -3.67 -39.27
CA PRO A 191 -1.06 -4.30 -39.81
C PRO A 191 -1.84 -5.00 -38.68
N THR A 192 -3.17 -4.90 -38.69
CA THR A 192 -4.05 -5.54 -37.68
C THR A 192 -3.92 -7.07 -37.61
N ILE A 193 -3.28 -7.71 -38.60
CA ILE A 193 -3.00 -9.15 -38.58
C ILE A 193 -1.52 -9.37 -38.85
N ILE A 194 -0.79 -9.82 -37.84
CA ILE A 194 0.45 -10.59 -38.05
C ILE A 194 0.22 -11.92 -37.34
N SER A 195 -0.02 -12.99 -38.11
CA SER A 195 0.14 -14.34 -37.56
C SER A 195 1.64 -14.60 -37.45
N SER A 196 2.25 -14.29 -36.31
CA SER A 196 3.58 -14.82 -36.03
C SER A 196 3.42 -16.31 -35.74
N LYS A 197 3.86 -17.18 -36.65
CA LYS A 197 3.83 -18.65 -36.49
C LYS A 197 4.69 -19.20 -35.34
N ASN A 198 5.21 -18.34 -34.48
CA ASN A 198 6.17 -18.73 -33.46
C ASN A 198 5.52 -18.57 -32.10
N ASP A 199 5.48 -19.68 -31.36
CA ASP A 199 5.01 -19.79 -29.98
C ASP A 199 5.96 -19.06 -29.02
N ILE A 200 6.03 -17.73 -29.13
CA ILE A 200 6.98 -16.87 -28.43
C ILE A 200 6.31 -16.33 -27.16
N LEU A 201 6.99 -16.53 -26.03
CA LEU A 201 6.71 -15.84 -24.78
C LEU A 201 7.77 -14.75 -24.59
N ALA A 202 7.44 -13.50 -24.89
CA ALA A 202 8.33 -12.37 -24.64
C ALA A 202 8.36 -12.08 -23.14
N VAL A 203 9.55 -12.00 -22.54
CA VAL A 203 9.70 -11.76 -21.09
C VAL A 203 10.59 -10.56 -20.84
N TYR A 204 10.23 -9.74 -19.85
CA TYR A 204 11.02 -8.59 -19.43
C TYR A 204 11.07 -8.50 -17.89
N PRO A 205 12.21 -8.29 -17.23
CA PRO A 205 13.57 -8.26 -17.78
C PRO A 205 13.88 -9.48 -18.66
N TYR A 206 14.60 -9.26 -19.76
CA TYR A 206 14.93 -10.35 -20.67
C TYR A 206 15.93 -11.32 -20.01
N ASN A 207 16.03 -12.53 -20.55
CA ASN A 207 16.91 -13.54 -19.97
C ASN A 207 18.37 -13.05 -19.89
N GLN A 208 18.96 -13.14 -18.71
CA GLN A 208 20.30 -12.68 -18.36
C GLN A 208 20.49 -11.15 -18.48
N GLN A 209 19.42 -10.36 -18.42
CA GLN A 209 19.55 -8.91 -18.31
C GLN A 209 20.31 -8.54 -17.04
N THR A 210 21.29 -7.66 -17.16
CA THR A 210 22.05 -7.10 -16.04
C THR A 210 21.66 -5.64 -15.82
N ASN A 211 22.03 -5.08 -14.67
CA ASN A 211 21.74 -3.71 -14.28
C ASN A 211 20.24 -3.36 -14.30
N VAL A 212 19.39 -4.34 -13.98
CA VAL A 212 17.95 -4.10 -13.82
C VAL A 212 17.71 -3.24 -12.57
N PRO A 213 16.87 -2.20 -12.61
CA PRO A 213 16.52 -1.46 -11.40
C PRO A 213 15.94 -2.39 -10.33
N VAL A 214 16.00 -1.97 -9.06
CA VAL A 214 15.58 -2.83 -7.94
C VAL A 214 14.09 -2.71 -7.63
N GLY A 215 13.47 -1.58 -7.96
CA GLY A 215 12.11 -1.24 -7.56
C GLY A 215 11.30 -0.58 -8.67
N PHE A 216 9.99 -0.55 -8.45
CA PHE A 216 9.05 0.26 -9.21
C PHE A 216 8.23 1.11 -8.24
N TYR A 217 8.17 2.42 -8.51
CA TYR A 217 7.70 3.43 -7.56
C TYR A 217 6.44 4.15 -8.04
N GLY A 218 5.62 3.45 -8.84
CA GLY A 218 4.33 3.98 -9.33
C GLY A 218 4.45 5.07 -10.39
N GLN A 219 5.58 5.14 -11.10
CA GLN A 219 5.83 6.12 -12.15
C GLN A 219 5.12 5.75 -13.46
N GLU A 220 3.79 5.60 -13.41
CA GLU A 220 2.94 5.28 -14.56
C GLU A 220 1.52 5.78 -14.34
N ILE A 221 0.82 6.16 -15.42
CA ILE A 221 -0.58 6.60 -15.37
C ILE A 221 -1.38 5.78 -16.39
N PRO A 222 -2.35 4.95 -15.96
CA PRO A 222 -2.69 4.66 -14.56
C PRO A 222 -1.58 3.92 -13.81
N ASN A 223 -1.48 4.10 -12.50
CA ASN A 223 -0.48 3.42 -11.68
C ASN A 223 -0.94 1.98 -11.37
N PRO A 224 -0.21 0.93 -11.81
CA PRO A 224 -0.61 -0.45 -11.54
C PRO A 224 -0.63 -0.81 -10.05
N LEU A 225 0.13 -0.10 -9.20
CA LEU A 225 0.23 -0.42 -7.77
C LEU A 225 -0.98 0.03 -6.94
N ASP A 226 -1.77 0.98 -7.44
CA ASP A 226 -2.93 1.53 -6.72
C ASP A 226 -3.92 0.43 -6.31
N ARG A 227 -4.05 -0.60 -7.16
CA ARG A 227 -4.95 -1.73 -6.92
C ARG A 227 -4.53 -2.62 -5.75
N PHE A 228 -3.23 -2.65 -5.45
CA PHE A 228 -2.67 -3.38 -4.32
C PHE A 228 -2.53 -2.50 -3.07
N LYS A 229 -2.83 -1.19 -3.19
CA LYS A 229 -2.68 -0.18 -2.14
C LYS A 229 -1.26 -0.12 -1.58
N VAL A 230 -0.27 -0.26 -2.45
CA VAL A 230 1.15 -0.16 -2.12
C VAL A 230 1.77 1.01 -2.87
N LYS A 231 2.76 1.67 -2.26
CA LYS A 231 3.44 2.83 -2.86
C LYS A 231 4.55 2.42 -3.84
N PHE A 232 5.14 1.26 -3.62
CA PHE A 232 6.22 0.70 -4.43
C PHE A 232 6.16 -0.83 -4.41
N SER A 233 6.87 -1.42 -5.36
CA SER A 233 7.14 -2.85 -5.46
C SER A 233 8.61 -3.06 -5.79
N GLY A 234 9.08 -4.30 -5.79
CA GLY A 234 10.26 -4.64 -6.57
C GLY A 234 10.04 -4.39 -8.06
N TYR A 235 11.12 -4.45 -8.83
CA TYR A 235 11.06 -4.17 -10.27
C TYR A 235 10.02 -5.04 -11.00
N ILE A 236 9.27 -4.42 -11.91
CA ILE A 236 8.17 -5.08 -12.64
C ILE A 236 8.71 -6.14 -13.58
N ILE A 237 8.16 -7.34 -13.47
CA ILE A 237 8.40 -8.46 -14.39
C ILE A 237 7.16 -8.62 -15.27
N SER A 238 7.33 -8.81 -16.57
CA SER A 238 6.24 -9.07 -17.51
C SER A 238 6.52 -10.28 -18.40
N ALA A 239 5.46 -10.98 -18.77
CA ALA A 239 5.48 -12.08 -19.73
C ALA A 239 4.29 -11.96 -20.68
N THR A 240 4.57 -11.78 -21.97
CA THR A 240 3.57 -11.57 -23.03
C THR A 240 3.61 -12.75 -24.01
N ALA A 241 2.46 -13.40 -24.17
CA ALA A 241 2.28 -14.50 -25.13
C ALA A 241 1.61 -14.01 -26.42
N GLU A 242 1.62 -14.87 -27.46
CA GLU A 242 0.89 -14.60 -28.72
C GLU A 242 -0.63 -14.54 -28.54
N ASP A 243 -1.14 -15.20 -27.49
CA ASP A 243 -2.57 -15.32 -27.24
C ASP A 243 -2.86 -15.18 -25.73
N THR A 244 -4.13 -15.00 -25.39
CA THR A 244 -4.58 -14.77 -24.00
C THR A 244 -4.00 -15.84 -23.07
N ILE A 245 -3.25 -15.42 -22.06
CA ILE A 245 -2.65 -16.33 -21.08
C ILE A 245 -3.76 -16.86 -20.17
N THR A 246 -3.72 -18.16 -19.87
CA THR A 246 -4.63 -18.81 -18.93
C THR A 246 -3.84 -19.62 -17.91
N ASN A 247 -4.35 -19.67 -16.67
CA ASN A 247 -3.77 -20.42 -15.55
C ASN A 247 -2.26 -20.15 -15.31
N PRO A 248 -1.79 -18.89 -15.26
CA PRO A 248 -0.39 -18.61 -14.97
C PRO A 248 -0.02 -19.08 -13.55
N GLN A 249 1.17 -19.64 -13.39
CA GLN A 249 1.78 -19.92 -12.09
C GLN A 249 3.23 -19.43 -12.12
N VAL A 250 3.56 -18.51 -11.24
CA VAL A 250 4.89 -17.89 -11.18
C VAL A 250 5.63 -18.30 -9.91
N GLU A 251 6.91 -18.62 -10.06
CA GLU A 251 7.86 -18.74 -8.97
C GLU A 251 9.02 -17.77 -9.21
N ILE A 252 9.36 -16.96 -8.19
CA ILE A 252 10.55 -16.11 -8.19
C ILE A 252 11.46 -16.56 -7.06
N LYS A 253 12.73 -16.80 -7.37
CA LYS A 253 13.77 -17.15 -6.40
C LYS A 253 14.93 -16.18 -6.46
N ASP A 254 15.47 -15.80 -5.29
CA ASP A 254 16.75 -15.11 -5.21
C ASP A 254 17.93 -16.09 -5.46
N ASN A 255 19.16 -15.55 -5.50
CA ASN A 255 20.38 -16.32 -5.69
C ASN A 255 20.70 -17.30 -4.53
N LEU A 256 20.01 -17.20 -3.39
CA LEU A 256 20.11 -18.12 -2.25
C LEU A 256 19.01 -19.19 -2.29
N GLY A 257 18.11 -19.13 -3.27
CA GLY A 257 16.98 -20.04 -3.42
C GLY A 257 15.75 -19.66 -2.58
N ASN A 258 15.76 -18.50 -1.91
CA ASN A 258 14.60 -18.03 -1.16
C ASN A 258 13.50 -17.57 -2.13
N ALA A 259 12.25 -17.93 -1.83
CA ALA A 259 11.10 -17.45 -2.59
C ALA A 259 10.91 -15.94 -2.39
N VAL A 260 10.60 -15.23 -3.47
CA VAL A 260 10.26 -13.80 -3.47
C VAL A 260 8.75 -13.65 -3.66
N PRO A 261 8.01 -13.21 -2.64
CA PRO A 261 6.57 -12.96 -2.75
C PRO A 261 6.26 -11.86 -3.77
N TYR A 262 5.14 -11.98 -4.47
CA TYR A 262 4.70 -11.01 -5.47
C TYR A 262 3.19 -10.75 -5.45
N TYR A 263 2.78 -9.66 -6.10
CA TYR A 263 1.44 -9.43 -6.62
C TYR A 263 1.44 -9.72 -8.12
N GLU A 264 0.28 -10.02 -8.69
CA GLU A 264 0.14 -10.28 -10.13
C GLU A 264 -1.07 -9.57 -10.73
N GLU A 265 -0.96 -9.27 -12.02
CA GLU A 265 -2.02 -8.73 -12.86
C GLU A 265 -1.96 -9.41 -14.22
N LEU A 266 -3.07 -9.99 -14.65
CA LEU A 266 -3.21 -10.55 -15.99
C LEU A 266 -4.09 -9.63 -16.85
N GLN A 267 -3.54 -9.13 -17.97
CA GLN A 267 -4.26 -8.36 -18.97
C GLN A 267 -4.16 -9.06 -20.33
N GLY A 268 -5.22 -9.78 -20.70
CA GLY A 268 -5.28 -10.51 -21.97
C GLY A 268 -4.12 -11.52 -22.12
N ASN A 269 -3.18 -11.21 -23.00
CA ASN A 269 -2.01 -12.02 -23.30
C ASN A 269 -0.75 -11.64 -22.49
N THR A 270 -0.82 -10.62 -21.61
CA THR A 270 0.32 -10.17 -20.81
C THR A 270 0.07 -10.38 -19.31
N LEU A 271 1.00 -11.07 -18.66
CA LEU A 271 1.08 -11.20 -17.21
C LEU A 271 2.11 -10.21 -16.67
N PHE A 272 1.72 -9.37 -15.72
CA PHE A 272 2.59 -8.52 -14.92
C PHE A 272 2.74 -9.09 -13.51
N VAL A 273 3.96 -9.05 -12.99
CA VAL A 273 4.34 -9.54 -11.68
C VAL A 273 5.13 -8.46 -10.95
N TYR A 274 4.69 -8.15 -9.73
CA TYR A 274 5.22 -7.08 -8.89
C TYR A 274 5.74 -7.68 -7.58
N PRO A 275 7.06 -7.88 -7.40
CA PRO A 275 7.61 -8.37 -6.14
C PRO A 275 7.16 -7.47 -4.97
N LYS A 276 6.75 -8.04 -3.83
CA LYS A 276 6.17 -7.26 -2.72
C LYS A 276 7.16 -6.33 -2.02
N SER A 277 8.45 -6.51 -2.26
CA SER A 277 9.51 -5.70 -1.66
C SER A 277 10.51 -5.30 -2.75
N VAL A 278 11.18 -4.16 -2.53
CA VAL A 278 12.29 -3.74 -3.39
C VAL A 278 13.34 -4.85 -3.43
N LEU A 279 13.83 -5.16 -4.63
CA LEU A 279 14.80 -6.22 -4.84
C LEU A 279 16.16 -5.80 -4.27
N LYS A 280 16.98 -6.77 -3.89
CA LYS A 280 18.36 -6.49 -3.46
C LYS A 280 19.19 -6.10 -4.68
N GLY A 281 20.12 -5.16 -4.50
CA GLY A 281 21.11 -4.82 -5.52
C GLY A 281 22.12 -5.93 -5.77
N HIS A 282 22.68 -5.97 -6.96
CA HIS A 282 23.68 -6.95 -7.40
C HIS A 282 23.27 -8.40 -7.14
N HIS A 283 21.98 -8.69 -7.19
CA HIS A 283 21.41 -10.01 -6.96
C HIS A 283 20.80 -10.55 -8.24
N THR A 284 21.02 -11.85 -8.47
CA THR A 284 20.36 -12.57 -9.56
C THR A 284 19.06 -13.19 -9.06
N TYR A 285 18.00 -12.93 -9.79
CA TYR A 285 16.67 -13.49 -9.57
C TYR A 285 16.34 -14.46 -10.70
N THR A 286 15.76 -15.60 -10.36
CA THR A 286 15.27 -16.59 -11.32
C THR A 286 13.75 -16.60 -11.29
N VAL A 287 13.13 -16.43 -12.44
CA VAL A 287 11.68 -16.47 -12.64
C VAL A 287 11.33 -17.74 -13.40
N SER A 288 10.38 -18.50 -12.89
CA SER A 288 9.78 -19.64 -13.59
C SER A 288 8.29 -19.40 -13.75
N LEU A 289 7.79 -19.48 -14.98
CA LEU A 289 6.38 -19.34 -15.32
C LEU A 289 5.89 -20.64 -15.96
N THR A 290 4.80 -21.20 -15.45
CA THR A 290 3.98 -22.17 -16.19
C THR A 290 2.66 -21.53 -16.58
N TYR A 291 2.19 -21.77 -17.79
CA TYR A 291 0.99 -21.13 -18.33
C TYR A 291 0.38 -21.93 -19.46
N SER A 292 -0.90 -21.68 -19.76
CA SER A 292 -1.59 -22.12 -20.97
C SER A 292 -2.08 -20.89 -21.74
N THR A 293 -2.70 -21.10 -22.91
CA THR A 293 -3.30 -20.01 -23.71
C THR A 293 -4.74 -20.34 -24.08
N SER A 294 -5.55 -19.36 -24.48
CA SER A 294 -6.93 -19.61 -24.92
C SER A 294 -7.02 -20.55 -26.14
N LYS A 295 -6.06 -20.50 -27.07
CA LYS A 295 -5.99 -21.39 -28.25
C LYS A 295 -5.34 -22.74 -27.97
N ASN A 296 -4.47 -22.84 -26.96
CA ASN A 296 -3.80 -24.08 -26.61
C ASN A 296 -3.80 -24.31 -25.08
N ALA A 297 -4.57 -25.32 -24.66
CA ALA A 297 -4.73 -25.73 -23.27
C ALA A 297 -3.56 -26.58 -22.72
N GLU A 298 -2.58 -26.95 -23.56
CA GLU A 298 -1.34 -27.58 -23.10
C GLU A 298 -0.57 -26.61 -22.19
N SER A 299 -0.02 -27.13 -21.11
CA SER A 299 0.79 -26.35 -20.17
C SER A 299 2.19 -26.17 -20.73
N LYS A 300 2.61 -24.91 -20.87
CA LYS A 300 3.94 -24.48 -21.30
C LYS A 300 4.71 -23.96 -20.11
N SER A 301 6.04 -23.98 -20.19
CA SER A 301 6.91 -23.43 -19.15
C SER A 301 8.05 -22.60 -19.72
N LYS A 302 8.45 -21.57 -18.99
CA LYS A 302 9.65 -20.76 -19.28
C LYS A 302 10.33 -20.38 -17.98
N THR A 303 11.65 -20.58 -17.94
CA THR A 303 12.51 -20.11 -16.85
C THR A 303 13.58 -19.19 -17.41
N TRP A 304 13.77 -18.05 -16.75
CA TRP A 304 14.81 -17.08 -17.10
C TRP A 304 15.33 -16.40 -15.84
N SER A 305 16.42 -15.67 -15.97
CA SER A 305 16.98 -14.89 -14.86
C SER A 305 17.31 -13.46 -15.27
N PHE A 306 17.47 -12.60 -14.28
CA PHE A 306 18.01 -11.26 -14.45
C PHE A 306 18.81 -10.87 -13.20
N THR A 307 19.72 -9.92 -13.36
CA THR A 307 20.58 -9.41 -12.29
C THR A 307 20.30 -7.93 -12.09
N THR A 308 19.96 -7.56 -10.87
CA THR A 308 19.75 -6.16 -10.49
C THR A 308 21.06 -5.37 -10.51
N GLY A 309 20.95 -4.08 -10.77
CA GLY A 309 22.04 -3.11 -10.66
C GLY A 309 22.35 -2.78 -9.20
N GLU A 310 22.83 -1.56 -8.97
CA GLU A 310 23.02 -1.05 -7.62
C GLU A 310 21.69 -1.08 -6.85
N GLY A 311 21.76 -1.49 -5.59
CA GLY A 311 20.60 -1.52 -4.71
C GLY A 311 20.41 -0.19 -4.01
N GLN A 312 19.32 -0.09 -3.27
CA GLN A 312 19.10 1.06 -2.39
C GLN A 312 20.24 1.19 -1.39
N ALA A 313 20.76 2.40 -1.23
CA ALA A 313 21.74 2.72 -0.20
C ALA A 313 21.00 3.22 1.05
N LEU A 314 21.33 2.65 2.21
CA LEU A 314 20.78 3.12 3.49
C LEU A 314 21.31 4.52 3.81
N ASN A 315 20.42 5.52 3.82
CA ASN A 315 20.76 6.87 4.27
C ASN A 315 20.87 6.90 5.80
N TYR A 316 19.77 6.55 6.46
CA TYR A 316 19.70 6.41 7.92
C TYR A 316 18.56 5.48 8.31
N PHE A 317 18.54 5.07 9.58
CA PHE A 317 17.39 4.38 10.14
C PHE A 317 17.12 4.88 11.56
N GLU A 318 15.87 4.79 11.96
CA GLU A 318 15.39 5.32 13.24
C GLU A 318 14.35 4.39 13.87
N PRO A 319 14.17 4.42 15.20
CA PRO A 319 13.12 3.64 15.81
C PRO A 319 11.76 4.23 15.44
N PHE A 320 10.76 3.37 15.25
CA PHE A 320 9.39 3.81 14.94
C PHE A 320 8.81 4.76 15.98
N THR A 321 9.18 4.57 17.25
CA THR A 321 8.93 5.54 18.33
C THR A 321 10.23 5.92 19.01
N THR A 322 10.34 7.18 19.44
CA THR A 322 11.54 7.68 20.13
C THR A 322 11.68 7.12 21.56
N GLU A 323 10.58 6.65 22.14
CA GLU A 323 10.51 6.00 23.45
C GLU A 323 9.48 4.87 23.43
N ILE A 324 9.83 3.75 24.05
CA ILE A 324 8.97 2.58 24.25
C ILE A 324 8.68 2.46 25.75
N THR A 325 7.41 2.27 26.11
CA THR A 325 6.98 2.05 27.49
C THR A 325 6.48 0.62 27.68
N LEU A 326 6.97 -0.08 28.69
CA LEU A 326 6.58 -1.46 29.01
C LEU A 326 6.29 -1.62 30.48
N ASN A 327 5.43 -2.57 30.82
CA ASN A 327 5.35 -3.08 32.19
C ASN A 327 6.41 -4.16 32.42
N GLN A 328 6.84 -4.33 33.65
CA GLN A 328 7.67 -5.47 34.03
C GLN A 328 6.97 -6.80 33.64
N ASP A 329 7.76 -7.74 33.14
CA ASP A 329 7.38 -9.03 32.54
C ASP A 329 6.73 -8.94 31.15
N GLU A 330 6.55 -7.74 30.60
CA GLU A 330 6.02 -7.55 29.25
C GLU A 330 7.09 -7.78 28.17
N GLN A 331 6.62 -8.23 27.00
CA GLN A 331 7.43 -8.35 25.79
C GLN A 331 6.82 -7.52 24.67
N GLN A 332 7.68 -6.93 23.84
CA GLN A 332 7.25 -6.15 22.68
C GLN A 332 8.31 -6.22 21.58
N GLN A 333 7.87 -6.40 20.35
CA GLN A 333 8.72 -6.33 19.17
C GLN A 333 9.15 -4.87 18.92
N THR A 334 10.45 -4.63 18.72
CA THR A 334 10.91 -3.33 18.20
C THR A 334 10.62 -3.22 16.71
N ILE A 335 10.26 -2.01 16.30
CA ILE A 335 10.04 -1.62 14.91
C ILE A 335 11.01 -0.48 14.61
N TRP A 336 11.74 -0.60 13.51
CA TRP A 336 12.68 0.40 13.01
C TRP A 336 12.30 0.75 11.58
N ILE A 337 12.49 2.00 11.19
CA ILE A 337 12.25 2.48 9.84
C ILE A 337 13.60 2.79 9.20
N SER A 338 13.90 2.12 8.09
CA SER A 338 15.06 2.42 7.26
C SER A 338 14.66 3.38 6.16
N HIS A 339 15.44 4.44 5.95
CA HIS A 339 15.26 5.43 4.90
C HIS A 339 16.40 5.31 3.89
N TYR A 340 16.05 5.29 2.61
CA TYR A 340 16.98 5.00 1.52
C TYR A 340 17.24 6.23 0.63
N ASP A 341 18.25 6.14 -0.23
CA ASP A 341 18.68 7.16 -1.18
C ASP A 341 17.66 7.46 -2.28
N ASP A 342 16.84 6.48 -2.63
CA ASP A 342 15.72 6.61 -3.57
C ASP A 342 14.42 7.09 -2.92
N THR A 343 14.49 7.62 -1.69
CA THR A 343 13.39 8.16 -0.88
C THR A 343 12.39 7.14 -0.33
N THR A 344 12.56 5.84 -0.58
CA THR A 344 11.70 4.86 0.08
C THR A 344 12.04 4.69 1.55
N ALA A 345 11.05 4.20 2.30
CA ALA A 345 11.24 3.79 3.66
C ALA A 345 10.54 2.47 3.94
N ASP A 346 11.22 1.57 4.67
CA ASP A 346 10.71 0.24 5.01
C ASP A 346 10.82 -0.02 6.51
N GLU A 347 9.82 -0.71 7.05
CA GLU A 347 9.92 -1.33 8.37
C GLU A 347 10.96 -2.46 8.35
N LYS A 348 11.86 -2.46 9.33
CA LYS A 348 12.87 -3.51 9.55
C LYS A 348 12.76 -4.09 10.94
N THR A 349 12.79 -5.42 10.99
CA THR A 349 12.81 -6.23 12.22
C THR A 349 13.98 -7.23 12.25
N GLU A 350 14.69 -7.41 11.13
CA GLU A 350 15.76 -8.39 10.95
C GLU A 350 17.05 -7.77 10.40
N GLY A 351 18.17 -8.49 10.48
CA GLY A 351 19.48 -8.03 9.98
C GLY A 351 20.18 -6.99 10.88
N MET A 352 19.52 -6.57 11.96
CA MET A 352 20.04 -5.60 12.91
C MET A 352 20.74 -6.28 14.08
N ARG A 353 21.80 -5.65 14.60
CA ARG A 353 22.43 -6.05 15.85
C ARG A 353 21.98 -5.13 16.99
N TYR A 354 21.40 -5.72 18.03
CA TYR A 354 20.90 -4.99 19.19
C TYR A 354 21.81 -5.14 20.43
N ILE A 355 21.92 -4.06 21.19
CA ILE A 355 22.61 -4.03 22.49
C ILE A 355 21.73 -3.25 23.47
N SER A 356 21.35 -3.88 24.58
CA SER A 356 20.70 -3.20 25.71
C SER A 356 21.73 -2.51 26.59
N SER A 357 21.38 -1.34 27.15
CA SER A 357 22.21 -0.64 28.13
C SER A 357 22.42 -1.44 29.42
N ASN A 358 21.49 -2.34 29.76
CA ASN A 358 21.60 -3.25 30.91
C ASN A 358 20.68 -4.48 30.73
N ASP A 359 21.27 -5.62 30.38
CA ASP A 359 20.57 -6.89 30.13
C ASP A 359 19.92 -7.52 31.38
N LYS A 360 20.33 -7.12 32.59
CA LYS A 360 19.69 -7.56 33.84
C LYS A 360 18.34 -6.89 34.10
N GLY A 361 18.06 -5.79 33.41
CA GLY A 361 16.82 -5.02 33.53
C GLY A 361 15.98 -5.01 32.25
N LEU A 362 16.61 -5.05 31.08
CA LEU A 362 15.95 -5.09 29.78
C LEU A 362 16.73 -5.98 28.83
N ARG A 363 16.15 -7.08 28.37
CA ARG A 363 16.76 -7.94 27.34
C ARG A 363 16.17 -7.64 25.97
N ILE A 364 16.96 -7.86 24.94
CA ILE A 364 16.52 -7.83 23.54
C ILE A 364 17.11 -9.04 22.80
N SER A 365 16.27 -9.74 22.04
CA SER A 365 16.70 -10.86 21.20
C SER A 365 17.38 -10.38 19.92
N ALA A 366 18.01 -11.31 19.18
CA ALA A 366 18.51 -11.03 17.83
C ALA A 366 17.40 -10.62 16.84
N SER A 367 16.16 -11.08 17.06
CA SER A 367 14.99 -10.70 16.26
C SER A 367 14.37 -9.36 16.68
N GLY A 368 14.95 -8.64 17.65
CA GLY A 368 14.43 -7.35 18.12
C GLY A 368 13.28 -7.44 19.13
N MET A 369 13.01 -8.61 19.71
CA MET A 369 11.98 -8.77 20.76
C MET A 369 12.53 -8.31 22.11
N ILE A 370 11.90 -7.29 22.71
CA ILE A 370 12.23 -6.78 24.05
C ILE A 370 11.60 -7.67 25.12
N THR A 371 12.29 -7.88 26.23
CA THR A 371 11.73 -8.43 27.47
C THR A 371 12.06 -7.49 28.64
N ALA A 372 11.03 -6.92 29.26
CA ALA A 372 11.14 -6.01 30.39
C ALA A 372 11.28 -6.79 31.72
N ILE A 373 12.41 -6.68 32.41
CA ILE A 373 12.72 -7.52 33.58
C ILE A 373 12.65 -6.72 34.88
N LYS A 374 13.21 -5.51 34.91
CA LYS A 374 13.22 -4.66 36.11
C LYS A 374 12.74 -3.25 35.77
N PRO A 375 12.02 -2.59 36.68
CA PRO A 375 11.65 -1.20 36.50
C PRO A 375 12.88 -0.31 36.40
N GLY A 376 12.85 0.65 35.47
CA GLY A 376 13.98 1.55 35.22
C GLY A 376 13.92 2.20 33.85
N ASP A 377 14.92 3.02 33.58
CA ASP A 377 15.15 3.69 32.31
C ASP A 377 16.32 2.99 31.59
N TYR A 378 16.09 2.59 30.35
CA TYR A 378 17.02 1.81 29.55
C TYR A 378 17.16 2.42 28.15
N THR A 379 18.15 1.94 27.42
CA THR A 379 18.34 2.30 26.00
C THR A 379 18.71 1.04 25.23
N ILE A 380 18.15 0.90 24.04
CA ILE A 380 18.57 -0.11 23.07
C ILE A 380 19.34 0.60 21.97
N LYS A 381 20.56 0.12 21.71
CA LYS A 381 21.35 0.49 20.55
C LYS A 381 21.16 -0.55 19.45
N ALA A 382 20.66 -0.12 18.31
CA ALA A 382 20.57 -0.92 17.10
C ALA A 382 21.69 -0.54 16.13
N THR A 383 22.23 -1.53 15.42
CA THR A 383 23.23 -1.34 14.36
C THR A 383 22.75 -2.02 13.09
N LEU A 384 22.73 -1.30 11.97
CA LEU A 384 22.41 -1.80 10.63
C LEU A 384 23.42 -1.20 9.65
N GLU A 385 24.08 -2.06 8.84
CA GLU A 385 25.06 -1.62 7.82
C GLU A 385 26.14 -0.66 8.35
N GLY A 386 26.61 -0.89 9.58
CA GLY A 386 27.63 -0.04 10.24
C GLY A 386 27.08 1.25 10.86
N GLN A 387 25.87 1.67 10.51
CA GLN A 387 25.18 2.79 11.12
C GLN A 387 24.53 2.38 12.46
N THR A 388 24.33 3.34 13.37
CA THR A 388 23.73 3.07 14.69
C THR A 388 22.67 4.07 15.07
N SER A 389 21.59 3.57 15.67
CA SER A 389 20.48 4.38 16.20
C SER A 389 20.07 3.89 17.59
N LEU A 390 19.41 4.75 18.37
CA LEU A 390 19.07 4.52 19.78
C LEU A 390 17.56 4.68 20.00
N VAL A 391 16.98 3.82 20.83
CA VAL A 391 15.62 4.00 21.36
C VAL A 391 15.62 3.94 22.87
N LYS A 392 14.89 4.86 23.51
CA LYS A 392 14.69 4.86 24.97
C LYS A 392 13.63 3.84 25.34
N VAL A 393 13.82 3.13 26.45
CA VAL A 393 12.83 2.20 26.97
C VAL A 393 12.58 2.47 28.44
N LYS A 394 11.33 2.79 28.79
CA LYS A 394 10.87 2.92 30.17
C LYS A 394 10.16 1.64 30.61
N VAL A 395 10.72 0.97 31.62
CA VAL A 395 10.05 -0.17 32.26
C VAL A 395 9.37 0.29 33.55
N TYR A 396 8.06 0.15 33.60
CA TYR A 396 7.24 0.43 34.77
C TYR A 396 7.08 -0.81 35.66
N PRO A 397 6.92 -0.65 36.99
CA PRO A 397 6.57 -1.76 37.88
C PRO A 397 5.30 -2.46 37.42
N LYS A 398 5.26 -3.79 37.59
CA LYS A 398 4.06 -4.59 37.32
C LYS A 398 2.85 -4.01 38.06
N TRP A 399 1.69 -4.03 37.40
CA TRP A 399 0.44 -3.62 38.02
C TRP A 399 0.15 -4.47 39.26
N LYS A 400 -0.10 -3.80 40.39
CA LYS A 400 -0.71 -4.44 41.55
C LYS A 400 -2.18 -4.64 41.22
N THR A 401 -2.69 -5.87 41.29
CA THR A 401 -4.07 -6.18 40.88
C THR A 401 -4.99 -6.47 42.07
N LYS A 402 -6.28 -6.23 41.88
CA LYS A 402 -7.36 -6.52 42.83
C LYS A 402 -8.61 -6.92 42.08
N ASN A 403 -9.24 -8.01 42.50
CA ASN A 403 -10.56 -8.37 42.00
C ASN A 403 -11.60 -7.44 42.64
N TYR A 404 -12.28 -6.69 41.80
CA TYR A 404 -13.43 -5.88 42.18
C TYR A 404 -14.70 -6.70 41.96
N SER A 405 -15.64 -6.58 42.86
CA SER A 405 -16.99 -7.15 42.70
C SER A 405 -17.98 -6.34 43.53
N SER A 406 -19.22 -6.28 43.05
CA SER A 406 -20.31 -5.73 43.83
C SER A 406 -21.03 -6.82 44.62
N ALA A 407 -21.43 -6.50 45.86
CA ALA A 407 -22.32 -7.33 46.66
C ALA A 407 -23.79 -7.24 46.20
N LEU A 408 -24.14 -6.24 45.38
CA LEU A 408 -25.48 -6.06 44.85
C LEU A 408 -25.74 -7.06 43.72
N LYS A 409 -26.86 -7.79 43.83
CA LYS A 409 -27.28 -8.82 42.86
C LYS A 409 -28.13 -8.28 41.70
N ALA A 410 -28.65 -7.06 41.80
CA ALA A 410 -29.53 -6.44 40.81
C ALA A 410 -29.25 -4.94 40.68
N LEU A 411 -29.61 -4.37 39.52
CA LEU A 411 -29.55 -2.94 39.30
C LEU A 411 -30.52 -2.19 40.24
N PRO A 412 -30.13 -1.02 40.76
CA PRO A 412 -31.05 -0.09 41.40
C PRO A 412 -32.19 0.34 40.48
N LEU A 413 -33.31 0.76 41.09
CA LEU A 413 -34.55 1.09 40.40
C LEU A 413 -34.39 2.16 39.31
N ASP A 414 -33.48 3.13 39.49
CA ASP A 414 -33.20 4.20 38.51
C ASP A 414 -32.42 3.72 37.27
N SER A 415 -32.13 2.42 37.17
CA SER A 415 -31.38 1.82 36.06
C SER A 415 -32.01 0.55 35.49
N THR A 416 -33.05 -0.01 36.13
CA THR A 416 -33.65 -1.31 35.76
C THR A 416 -34.23 -1.33 34.34
N GLY A 417 -34.80 -0.22 33.87
CA GLY A 417 -35.40 -0.08 32.53
C GLY A 417 -34.52 0.63 31.51
N HIS A 418 -33.25 0.87 31.81
CA HIS A 418 -32.34 1.62 30.94
C HIS A 418 -31.97 0.79 29.69
N SER A 419 -31.86 1.43 28.52
CA SER A 419 -31.55 0.75 27.24
C SER A 419 -30.21 -0.02 27.28
N LEU A 420 -29.20 0.55 27.97
CA LEU A 420 -27.89 -0.07 28.19
C LEU A 420 -27.82 -0.99 29.43
N ARG A 421 -28.92 -1.69 29.76
CA ARG A 421 -29.05 -2.53 30.97
C ARG A 421 -27.89 -3.52 31.14
N GLU A 422 -27.56 -4.29 30.11
CA GLU A 422 -26.53 -5.32 30.19
C GLU A 422 -25.14 -4.75 30.51
N THR A 423 -24.84 -3.57 29.98
CA THR A 423 -23.57 -2.87 30.25
C THR A 423 -23.53 -2.34 31.67
N LEU A 424 -24.64 -1.82 32.19
CA LEU A 424 -24.76 -1.39 33.58
C LEU A 424 -24.63 -2.57 34.55
N GLU A 425 -25.27 -3.71 34.24
CA GLU A 425 -25.16 -4.95 35.03
C GLU A 425 -23.71 -5.45 35.07
N TRP A 426 -23.02 -5.45 33.93
CA TRP A 426 -21.59 -5.78 33.86
C TRP A 426 -20.75 -4.84 34.73
N GLY A 427 -20.91 -3.52 34.56
CA GLY A 427 -20.14 -2.53 35.31
C GLY A 427 -20.36 -2.63 36.83
N LEU A 428 -21.59 -2.94 37.24
CA LEU A 428 -21.92 -3.17 38.65
C LEU A 428 -21.28 -4.48 39.13
N LYS A 429 -21.47 -5.60 38.42
CA LYS A 429 -20.95 -6.92 38.79
C LYS A 429 -19.43 -6.92 38.97
N GLU A 430 -18.71 -6.30 38.03
CA GLU A 430 -17.24 -6.18 38.09
C GLU A 430 -16.77 -5.08 39.08
N GLY A 431 -17.69 -4.41 39.79
CA GLY A 431 -17.36 -3.39 40.80
C GLY A 431 -16.74 -2.11 40.22
N ILE A 432 -16.85 -1.90 38.90
CA ILE A 432 -16.38 -0.71 38.18
C ILE A 432 -17.19 0.50 38.66
N ILE A 433 -18.51 0.36 38.64
CA ILE A 433 -19.46 1.35 39.16
C ILE A 433 -20.10 0.87 40.46
N THR A 434 -20.47 1.81 41.32
CA THR A 434 -21.19 1.57 42.58
C THR A 434 -22.29 2.63 42.74
N PRO A 435 -23.46 2.28 43.31
CA PRO A 435 -24.47 3.27 43.63
C PRO A 435 -23.94 4.32 44.62
N ALA A 436 -24.46 5.53 44.53
CA ALA A 436 -24.19 6.58 45.51
C ALA A 436 -24.81 6.23 46.88
N SER A 437 -24.49 7.02 47.91
CA SER A 437 -25.02 6.83 49.28
C SER A 437 -26.55 6.83 49.36
N ASN A 438 -27.22 7.48 48.40
CA ASN A 438 -28.68 7.48 48.28
C ASN A 438 -29.26 6.28 47.50
N GLY A 439 -28.44 5.28 47.18
CA GLY A 439 -28.83 4.05 46.50
C GLY A 439 -29.00 4.13 44.98
N LYS A 440 -28.81 5.31 44.37
CA LYS A 440 -29.00 5.52 42.92
C LYS A 440 -27.70 5.32 42.12
N LEU A 441 -27.83 4.80 40.90
CA LEU A 441 -26.69 4.63 39.98
C LEU A 441 -26.46 5.85 39.08
N LYS A 442 -27.53 6.56 38.69
CA LYS A 442 -27.51 7.72 37.79
C LYS A 442 -26.76 7.44 36.48
N PRO A 443 -27.26 6.54 35.61
CA PRO A 443 -26.59 6.14 34.37
C PRO A 443 -26.40 7.29 33.37
N ASP A 444 -27.36 8.22 33.31
CA ASP A 444 -27.36 9.37 32.38
C ASP A 444 -26.64 10.62 32.92
N ALA A 445 -26.09 10.56 34.14
CA ALA A 445 -25.30 11.66 34.66
C ALA A 445 -23.94 11.71 33.96
N THR A 446 -23.47 12.92 33.63
CA THR A 446 -22.11 13.15 33.12
C THR A 446 -21.07 12.63 34.10
N VAL A 447 -20.07 11.94 33.59
CA VAL A 447 -18.95 11.41 34.39
C VAL A 447 -17.84 12.43 34.48
N SER A 448 -17.26 12.60 35.66
CA SER A 448 -16.09 13.47 35.84
C SER A 448 -14.78 12.80 35.41
N GLU A 449 -13.71 13.59 35.19
CA GLU A 449 -12.36 13.07 34.89
C GLU A 449 -11.92 12.02 35.94
N ALA A 450 -12.12 12.31 37.23
CA ALA A 450 -11.73 11.39 38.30
C ALA A 450 -12.57 10.11 38.30
N GLU A 451 -13.87 10.20 38.07
CA GLU A 451 -14.74 9.03 37.99
C GLU A 451 -14.37 8.14 36.79
N PHE A 452 -14.16 8.73 35.60
CA PHE A 452 -13.75 7.98 34.42
C PHE A 452 -12.40 7.30 34.65
N TRP A 453 -11.41 8.01 35.19
CA TRP A 453 -10.09 7.45 35.48
C TRP A 453 -10.17 6.28 36.47
N MET A 454 -10.97 6.41 37.54
CA MET A 454 -11.19 5.33 38.48
C MET A 454 -11.91 4.14 37.84
N MET A 455 -12.88 4.38 36.97
CA MET A 455 -13.58 3.34 36.22
C MET A 455 -12.59 2.57 35.32
N LEU A 456 -11.74 3.27 34.56
CA LEU A 456 -10.70 2.66 33.72
C LEU A 456 -9.75 1.77 34.53
N LEU A 457 -9.20 2.29 35.64
CA LEU A 457 -8.31 1.50 36.51
C LEU A 457 -8.98 0.23 37.04
N LYS A 458 -10.26 0.30 37.41
CA LYS A 458 -11.02 -0.86 37.90
C LYS A 458 -11.35 -1.85 36.78
N THR A 459 -11.67 -1.40 35.57
CA THR A 459 -11.87 -2.26 34.40
C THR A 459 -10.64 -3.15 34.16
N TYR A 460 -9.44 -2.57 34.35
CA TYR A 460 -8.16 -3.29 34.27
C TYR A 460 -7.68 -3.88 35.61
N ARG A 461 -8.55 -3.94 36.61
CA ARG A 461 -8.31 -4.55 37.93
C ARG A 461 -7.09 -4.00 38.67
N VAL A 462 -6.71 -2.74 38.42
CA VAL A 462 -5.61 -2.08 39.13
C VAL A 462 -6.02 -1.84 40.59
N ASN A 463 -5.21 -2.33 41.53
CA ASN A 463 -5.42 -2.18 42.96
C ASN A 463 -5.08 -0.76 43.42
N ILE A 464 -6.00 0.19 43.23
CA ILE A 464 -5.80 1.60 43.57
C ILE A 464 -5.36 1.79 45.03
N THR A 465 -5.93 1.01 45.97
CA THR A 465 -5.60 1.09 47.40
C THR A 465 -4.14 0.77 47.70
N SER A 466 -3.49 -0.08 46.91
CA SER A 466 -2.09 -0.45 47.10
C SER A 466 -1.07 0.62 46.67
N TYR A 467 -1.56 1.74 46.11
CA TYR A 467 -0.79 2.93 45.77
C TYR A 467 -1.09 4.11 46.72
N GLN A 468 -1.97 3.93 47.71
CA GLN A 468 -2.23 4.96 48.72
C GLN A 468 -1.03 5.10 49.67
N SER A 469 -0.60 6.34 49.88
CA SER A 469 0.42 6.70 50.86
C SER A 469 -0.18 7.53 52.00
N GLY A 470 0.09 7.12 53.25
CA GLY A 470 -0.32 7.87 54.44
C GLY A 470 -1.82 8.14 54.50
N LYS A 471 -2.21 9.42 54.55
CA LYS A 471 -3.61 9.87 54.68
C LYS A 471 -4.29 10.19 53.33
N GLN A 472 -3.72 9.76 52.21
CA GLN A 472 -4.27 10.05 50.87
C GLN A 472 -5.66 9.42 50.66
N THR A 473 -6.55 10.17 50.00
CA THR A 473 -7.82 9.62 49.55
C THR A 473 -7.59 8.58 48.43
N LEU A 474 -8.60 7.77 48.14
CA LEU A 474 -8.57 6.82 47.02
C LEU A 474 -8.35 7.53 45.67
N VAL A 475 -8.95 8.70 45.49
CA VAL A 475 -8.78 9.54 44.31
C VAL A 475 -7.34 10.04 44.23
N ASP A 476 -6.73 10.49 45.33
CA ASP A 476 -5.33 10.94 45.33
C ASP A 476 -4.37 9.83 44.89
N ALA A 477 -4.58 8.59 45.33
CA ALA A 477 -3.79 7.46 44.87
C ALA A 477 -4.00 7.13 43.40
N ALA A 478 -5.23 7.24 42.89
CA ALA A 478 -5.50 7.09 41.46
C ALA A 478 -4.72 8.14 40.64
N TYR A 479 -4.69 9.39 41.08
CA TYR A 479 -3.92 10.44 40.41
C TYR A 479 -2.40 10.27 40.57
N GLN A 480 -1.93 9.64 41.66
CA GLN A 480 -0.52 9.28 41.78
C GLN A 480 -0.13 8.24 40.73
N ILE A 481 -0.96 7.22 40.49
CA ILE A 481 -0.75 6.24 39.40
C ILE A 481 -0.64 6.96 38.05
N SER A 482 -1.56 7.89 37.78
CA SER A 482 -1.58 8.68 36.55
C SER A 482 -0.28 9.48 36.37
N LYS A 483 0.17 10.18 37.43
CA LYS A 483 1.44 10.92 37.45
C LYS A 483 2.66 10.02 37.23
N ASP A 484 2.73 8.89 37.92
CA ASP A 484 3.87 7.96 37.84
C ASP A 484 4.00 7.33 36.45
N ARG A 485 2.90 7.20 35.71
CA ARG A 485 2.83 6.63 34.37
C ARG A 485 2.56 7.66 33.27
N ASN A 486 2.68 8.94 33.61
CA ASN A 486 2.54 10.08 32.71
C ASN A 486 1.22 10.16 31.93
N TYR A 487 0.09 9.73 32.50
CA TYR A 487 -1.22 9.88 31.83
C TYR A 487 -1.68 11.36 31.75
N PRO A 488 -2.41 11.76 30.68
CA PRO A 488 -2.79 13.15 30.42
C PRO A 488 -4.00 13.64 31.24
N LEU A 489 -3.98 13.53 32.56
CA LEU A 489 -5.09 14.03 33.39
C LEU A 489 -4.85 15.50 33.80
N ALA A 490 -5.76 16.39 33.44
CA ALA A 490 -5.71 17.80 33.82
C ALA A 490 -5.77 17.96 35.35
N GLY A 491 -6.45 17.04 36.04
CA GLY A 491 -6.54 16.96 37.50
C GLY A 491 -5.22 16.69 38.24
N ILE A 492 -4.12 16.38 37.53
CA ILE A 492 -2.76 16.36 38.10
C ILE A 492 -2.30 17.77 38.42
N ALA A 493 -2.47 18.70 37.48
CA ALA A 493 -2.05 20.09 37.62
C ALA A 493 -3.06 20.93 38.41
N LYS A 494 -4.36 20.65 38.25
CA LYS A 494 -5.47 21.45 38.80
C LYS A 494 -6.53 20.57 39.47
N LYS A 495 -6.54 20.46 40.80
CA LYS A 495 -7.43 19.54 41.53
C LYS A 495 -8.92 19.76 41.25
N GLU A 496 -9.33 20.97 40.93
CA GLU A 496 -10.69 21.33 40.56
C GLU A 496 -11.16 20.64 39.27
N LYS A 497 -10.24 20.29 38.35
CA LYS A 497 -10.55 19.56 37.11
C LYS A 497 -10.99 18.12 37.35
N ARG A 498 -10.61 17.53 38.48
CA ARG A 498 -11.00 16.16 38.87
C ARG A 498 -12.51 15.95 38.92
N ASN A 499 -13.26 17.00 39.28
CA ASN A 499 -14.71 16.95 39.42
C ASN A 499 -15.46 17.52 38.20
N GLN A 500 -14.74 17.95 37.16
CA GLN A 500 -15.37 18.45 35.94
C GLN A 500 -15.74 17.28 35.02
N PRO A 501 -16.82 17.41 34.23
CA PRO A 501 -17.15 16.43 33.19
C PRO A 501 -15.95 16.19 32.28
N ILE A 502 -15.72 14.92 31.94
CA ILE A 502 -14.74 14.53 30.92
C ILE A 502 -15.41 14.52 29.54
N ASP A 503 -14.69 15.00 28.54
CA ASP A 503 -15.11 14.90 27.15
C ASP A 503 -14.49 13.69 26.42
N ARG A 504 -14.94 13.43 25.20
CA ARG A 504 -14.47 12.28 24.42
C ARG A 504 -13.05 12.48 23.91
N LEU A 505 -12.61 13.72 23.67
CA LEU A 505 -11.26 14.02 23.25
C LEU A 505 -10.25 13.67 24.36
N GLU A 506 -10.52 14.06 25.60
CA GLU A 506 -9.73 13.70 26.78
C GLU A 506 -9.66 12.16 26.93
N ILE A 507 -10.78 11.46 26.69
CA ILE A 507 -10.79 9.98 26.68
C ILE A 507 -9.87 9.42 25.58
N ALA A 508 -9.89 9.98 24.37
CA ALA A 508 -9.00 9.54 23.29
C ALA A 508 -7.52 9.64 23.69
N GLU A 509 -7.13 10.76 24.31
CA GLU A 509 -5.76 10.98 24.78
C GLU A 509 -5.38 10.01 25.91
N ILE A 510 -6.29 9.75 26.86
CA ILE A 510 -6.08 8.77 27.94
C ILE A 510 -5.94 7.36 27.37
N VAL A 511 -6.74 6.98 26.37
CA VAL A 511 -6.71 5.65 25.77
C VAL A 511 -5.47 5.45 24.89
N ALA A 512 -5.05 6.46 24.12
CA ALA A 512 -3.78 6.42 23.41
C ALA A 512 -2.59 6.27 24.40
N ALA A 513 -2.63 7.02 25.50
CA ALA A 513 -1.67 6.90 26.60
C ALA A 513 -1.67 5.50 27.23
N ALA A 514 -2.84 4.89 27.36
CA ALA A 514 -3.02 3.54 27.88
C ALA A 514 -2.39 2.45 27.00
N ASP A 515 -2.23 2.72 25.71
CA ASP A 515 -1.54 1.84 24.77
C ASP A 515 -0.05 2.21 24.58
N GLY A 516 0.45 3.17 25.37
CA GLY A 516 1.85 3.57 25.32
C GLY A 516 2.17 4.57 24.21
N MET A 517 1.19 5.33 23.74
CA MET A 517 1.36 6.37 22.72
C MET A 517 1.07 7.75 23.27
N TYR A 518 1.80 8.76 22.80
CA TYR A 518 1.57 10.16 23.15
C TYR A 518 1.08 10.94 21.93
N PHE A 519 -0.21 10.80 21.65
CA PHE A 519 -0.94 11.65 20.70
C PHE A 519 -1.86 12.63 21.43
N ASN A 520 -2.11 13.79 20.82
CA ASN A 520 -3.02 14.82 21.32
C ASN A 520 -4.03 15.23 20.27
N GLY A 521 -5.17 15.78 20.68
CA GLY A 521 -6.16 16.31 19.74
C GLY A 521 -6.67 15.25 18.78
N TYR A 522 -6.89 15.64 17.53
CA TYR A 522 -7.35 14.74 16.47
C TYR A 522 -6.39 13.56 16.18
N ASN A 523 -5.10 13.65 16.51
CA ASN A 523 -4.19 12.52 16.36
C ASN A 523 -4.57 11.38 17.31
N ALA A 524 -4.96 11.71 18.56
CA ALA A 524 -5.43 10.71 19.51
C ALA A 524 -6.75 10.09 19.05
N VAL A 525 -7.66 10.93 18.52
CA VAL A 525 -8.94 10.47 17.94
C VAL A 525 -8.72 9.49 16.79
N GLN A 526 -7.85 9.84 15.83
CA GLN A 526 -7.49 8.95 14.72
C GLN A 526 -6.91 7.65 15.24
N TYR A 527 -5.97 7.73 16.20
CA TYR A 527 -5.34 6.54 16.76
C TYR A 527 -6.36 5.59 17.38
N VAL A 528 -7.23 6.07 18.28
CA VAL A 528 -8.19 5.20 18.97
C VAL A 528 -9.30 4.66 18.06
N LEU A 529 -9.66 5.41 17.01
CA LEU A 529 -10.59 4.94 15.98
C LEU A 529 -9.95 3.86 15.10
N ALA A 530 -8.74 4.11 14.61
CA ALA A 530 -8.03 3.18 13.72
C ALA A 530 -7.64 1.88 14.42
N LYS A 531 -7.33 1.93 15.72
CA LYS A 531 -7.08 0.75 16.55
C LYS A 531 -8.35 0.01 16.99
N GLY A 532 -9.54 0.59 16.77
CA GLY A 532 -10.81 0.03 17.28
C GLY A 532 -10.88 0.00 18.81
N TYR A 533 -10.26 0.99 19.48
CA TYR A 533 -10.28 1.11 20.94
C TYR A 533 -11.51 1.87 21.45
N VAL A 534 -11.94 2.88 20.70
CA VAL A 534 -13.12 3.67 21.02
C VAL A 534 -13.91 3.88 19.74
N ARG A 535 -15.18 3.46 19.71
CA ARG A 535 -16.09 3.76 18.61
C ARG A 535 -16.52 5.22 18.64
N GLY A 536 -16.74 5.81 17.47
CA GLY A 536 -17.45 7.08 17.33
C GLY A 536 -18.89 7.01 17.83
N VAL A 537 -19.54 8.16 17.96
CA VAL A 537 -20.95 8.26 18.36
C VAL A 537 -21.84 7.91 17.18
N THR A 538 -21.67 8.61 16.05
CA THR A 538 -22.56 8.45 14.88
C THR A 538 -21.91 7.65 13.75
N GLU A 539 -20.59 7.78 13.61
CA GLU A 539 -19.81 7.19 12.52
C GLU A 539 -18.31 7.11 12.86
N LEU A 540 -17.56 6.30 12.11
CA LEU A 540 -16.11 6.21 12.12
C LEU A 540 -15.50 7.41 11.37
N SER A 541 -15.50 8.57 12.01
CA SER A 541 -14.88 9.80 11.49
C SER A 541 -14.53 10.76 12.63
N TYR A 542 -13.73 11.79 12.36
CA TYR A 542 -13.47 12.85 13.35
C TYR A 542 -14.74 13.56 13.81
N ALA A 543 -15.66 13.84 12.87
CA ALA A 543 -16.91 14.49 13.17
C ALA A 543 -17.83 13.58 13.99
N GLY A 544 -17.97 12.32 13.57
CA GLY A 544 -18.77 11.33 14.28
C GLY A 544 -18.22 10.91 15.61
N TYR A 545 -16.94 11.17 15.89
CA TYR A 545 -16.36 10.95 17.21
C TYR A 545 -16.90 11.92 18.27
N GLU A 546 -17.34 13.12 17.87
CA GLU A 546 -17.89 14.16 18.75
C GLU A 546 -16.93 14.48 19.93
N GLY A 547 -15.70 14.90 19.65
CA GLY A 547 -14.64 15.10 20.65
C GLY A 547 -15.05 15.94 21.87
N ASP A 548 -15.73 17.06 21.65
CA ASP A 548 -16.12 18.01 22.73
C ASP A 548 -17.36 17.54 23.53
N ARG A 549 -17.97 16.40 23.18
CA ARG A 549 -19.15 15.89 23.88
C ARG A 549 -18.74 15.28 25.21
N ASN A 550 -19.38 15.74 26.29
CA ASN A 550 -19.28 15.11 27.60
C ASN A 550 -19.90 13.71 27.59
N VAL A 551 -19.32 12.80 28.38
CA VAL A 551 -19.73 11.40 28.43
C VAL A 551 -20.57 11.10 29.67
N THR A 552 -21.67 10.37 29.50
CA THR A 552 -22.48 9.85 30.62
C THR A 552 -21.85 8.60 31.25
N LYS A 553 -22.25 8.25 32.47
CA LYS A 553 -21.74 7.05 33.15
C LYS A 553 -22.01 5.75 32.36
N ALA A 554 -23.18 5.63 31.74
CA ALA A 554 -23.52 4.48 30.92
C ALA A 554 -22.67 4.40 29.64
N GLU A 555 -22.47 5.53 28.95
CA GLU A 555 -21.60 5.61 27.76
C GLU A 555 -20.14 5.32 28.10
N ALA A 556 -19.63 5.82 29.24
CA ALA A 556 -18.29 5.52 29.70
C ALA A 556 -18.08 4.01 29.91
N LEU A 557 -19.08 3.29 30.44
CA LEU A 557 -19.02 1.83 30.53
C LEU A 557 -19.05 1.13 29.17
N VAL A 558 -19.80 1.65 28.20
CA VAL A 558 -19.78 1.12 26.82
C VAL A 558 -18.38 1.25 26.24
N ILE A 559 -17.76 2.41 26.37
CA ILE A 559 -16.37 2.65 25.92
C ILE A 559 -15.42 1.67 26.61
N LEU A 560 -15.48 1.56 27.94
CA LEU A 560 -14.57 0.71 28.70
C LEU A 560 -14.77 -0.79 28.44
N LYS A 561 -16.01 -1.24 28.24
CA LYS A 561 -16.32 -2.63 27.89
C LYS A 561 -15.78 -2.99 26.50
N HIS A 562 -15.92 -2.07 25.55
CA HIS A 562 -15.34 -2.24 24.22
C HIS A 562 -13.80 -2.25 24.27
N LEU A 563 -13.21 -1.28 24.97
CA LEU A 563 -11.77 -1.14 25.14
C LEU A 563 -11.13 -2.39 25.77
N GLN A 564 -11.77 -2.99 26.79
CA GLN A 564 -11.26 -4.22 27.41
C GLN A 564 -11.18 -5.39 26.42
N GLY A 565 -11.99 -5.40 25.36
CA GLY A 565 -11.96 -6.40 24.31
C GLY A 565 -10.79 -6.25 23.32
N SER A 566 -10.18 -5.06 23.24
CA SER A 566 -9.15 -4.73 22.23
C SER A 566 -7.80 -4.30 22.81
N LEU A 567 -7.77 -3.71 24.01
CA LEU A 567 -6.55 -3.36 24.76
C LEU A 567 -6.43 -4.26 25.99
N TYR A 568 -5.42 -5.14 26.01
CA TYR A 568 -5.30 -6.18 27.06
C TYR A 568 -4.66 -5.70 28.37
N SER A 569 -3.82 -4.66 28.32
CA SER A 569 -3.15 -4.14 29.52
C SER A 569 -2.84 -2.65 29.37
N LEU A 570 -2.87 -1.94 30.49
CA LEU A 570 -2.52 -0.52 30.53
C LEU A 570 -0.99 -0.33 30.53
N LYS A 571 -0.47 0.54 29.68
CA LYS A 571 0.93 0.98 29.67
C LYS A 571 1.10 2.31 30.39
N GLY A 572 2.29 2.89 30.33
CA GLY A 572 2.49 4.30 30.67
C GLY A 572 2.65 5.10 29.40
N ARG A 573 2.42 6.41 29.43
CA ARG A 573 2.63 7.26 28.26
C ARG A 573 4.11 7.64 28.13
N PRO A 574 4.68 7.61 26.90
CA PRO A 574 6.00 8.19 26.64
C PRO A 574 6.12 9.64 27.11
N LEU A 575 7.33 10.09 27.45
CA LEU A 575 7.55 11.50 27.83
C LEU A 575 7.50 12.45 26.64
N GLN A 576 7.89 11.99 25.46
CA GLN A 576 7.89 12.79 24.24
C GLN A 576 6.68 12.45 23.37
N PRO A 577 6.11 13.42 22.63
CA PRO A 577 5.06 13.16 21.65
C PRO A 577 5.50 12.08 20.65
N THR A 578 4.58 11.18 20.32
CA THR A 578 4.79 10.21 19.26
C THR A 578 4.70 10.92 17.91
N ASP A 579 5.60 10.57 16.98
CA ASP A 579 5.59 11.15 15.63
C ASP A 579 4.27 10.85 14.90
N LYS A 580 3.80 11.79 14.07
CA LYS A 580 2.59 11.61 13.27
C LYS A 580 2.74 10.51 12.22
N SER A 581 3.97 10.20 11.80
CA SER A 581 4.26 9.07 10.90
C SER A 581 3.83 7.73 11.49
N ALA A 582 3.75 7.62 12.82
CA ALA A 582 3.28 6.44 13.52
C ALA A 582 1.75 6.35 13.66
N LEU A 583 0.99 7.32 13.11
CA LEU A 583 -0.47 7.26 13.10
C LEU A 583 -0.94 6.21 12.10
N PRO A 584 -1.75 5.21 12.53
CA PRO A 584 -2.40 4.31 11.60
C PRO A 584 -3.34 5.08 10.67
N GLU A 585 -3.50 4.60 9.43
CA GLU A 585 -4.49 5.16 8.51
C GLU A 585 -5.90 5.03 9.07
N MET A 586 -6.74 6.03 8.79
CA MET A 586 -8.15 5.97 9.16
C MET A 586 -8.83 4.83 8.39
N PRO A 587 -9.55 3.91 9.07
CA PRO A 587 -10.37 2.91 8.42
C PRO A 587 -11.41 3.54 7.49
N GLN A 588 -11.99 2.72 6.61
CA GLN A 588 -13.14 3.16 5.83
C GLN A 588 -14.28 3.61 6.75
N LYS A 589 -14.97 4.67 6.32
CA LYS A 589 -16.06 5.28 7.06
C LYS A 589 -17.21 4.28 7.23
N GLU A 590 -17.51 3.94 8.49
CA GLU A 590 -18.65 3.13 8.90
C GLU A 590 -19.66 4.03 9.64
N VAL A 591 -20.96 3.89 9.36
CA VAL A 591 -22.04 4.64 10.02
C VAL A 591 -22.72 3.75 11.05
N TYR A 592 -22.78 4.21 12.30
CA TYR A 592 -23.42 3.49 13.40
C TYR A 592 -24.85 3.96 13.65
N ILE A 593 -25.08 5.26 13.45
CA ILE A 593 -26.36 5.91 13.68
C ILE A 593 -26.70 6.70 12.44
N LYS A 594 -27.77 6.27 11.78
CA LYS A 594 -28.36 7.00 10.66
C LYS A 594 -28.89 8.36 11.15
N PRO A 595 -28.55 9.47 10.49
CA PRO A 595 -29.00 10.78 10.94
C PRO A 595 -30.51 10.93 10.74
N ALA A 596 -31.18 11.66 11.65
CA ALA A 596 -32.62 11.92 11.55
C ALA A 596 -32.98 12.80 10.34
N THR A 597 -32.02 13.58 9.83
CA THR A 597 -32.15 14.40 8.62
C THR A 597 -30.88 14.31 7.79
N TYR A 598 -31.03 14.32 6.47
CA TYR A 598 -29.91 14.24 5.53
C TYR A 598 -29.39 15.64 5.18
N LYS A 599 -28.06 15.79 5.22
CA LYS A 599 -27.38 16.98 4.68
C LYS A 599 -27.35 16.90 3.16
N ASP A 600 -27.27 18.05 2.49
CA ASP A 600 -27.07 18.06 1.05
C ASP A 600 -25.79 17.28 0.67
N GLN A 601 -25.84 16.61 -0.48
CA GLN A 601 -24.83 15.72 -1.02
C GLN A 601 -24.51 14.49 -0.17
N SER A 602 -25.45 14.03 0.66
CA SER A 602 -25.26 12.81 1.44
C SER A 602 -25.89 11.60 0.76
N PHE A 603 -25.18 10.48 0.74
CA PHE A 603 -25.65 9.20 0.22
C PHE A 603 -25.35 8.09 1.21
N PHE A 604 -26.37 7.40 1.71
CA PHE A 604 -26.28 6.29 2.65
C PHE A 604 -26.69 4.99 1.98
N ALA A 605 -25.95 3.93 2.26
CA ALA A 605 -26.28 2.57 1.87
C ALA A 605 -26.20 1.65 3.08
N GLN A 606 -27.32 1.01 3.43
CA GLN A 606 -27.43 0.00 4.47
C GLN A 606 -27.65 -1.35 3.80
N TYR A 607 -26.72 -2.28 3.98
CA TYR A 607 -26.83 -3.61 3.42
C TYR A 607 -27.14 -4.61 4.54
N GLU A 608 -28.34 -5.15 4.54
CA GLU A 608 -28.87 -6.01 5.60
C GLU A 608 -28.32 -7.44 5.52
N LEU A 609 -28.33 -8.14 6.66
CA LEU A 609 -27.89 -9.54 6.76
C LEU A 609 -28.72 -10.50 5.87
N ASP A 610 -29.97 -10.14 5.59
CA ASP A 610 -30.86 -10.89 4.71
C ASP A 610 -30.63 -10.61 3.21
N GLY A 611 -29.77 -9.64 2.87
CA GLY A 611 -29.44 -9.28 1.49
C GLY A 611 -30.16 -8.03 0.98
N ARG A 612 -31.05 -7.39 1.75
CA ARG A 612 -31.71 -6.16 1.32
C ARG A 612 -30.76 -4.97 1.38
N LEU A 613 -30.81 -4.11 0.37
CA LEU A 613 -30.03 -2.88 0.30
C LEU A 613 -30.99 -1.69 0.39
N ILE A 614 -30.81 -0.86 1.42
CA ILE A 614 -31.57 0.36 1.66
C ILE A 614 -30.68 1.55 1.30
N LEU A 615 -31.13 2.40 0.40
CA LEU A 615 -30.42 3.56 -0.11
C LEU A 615 -31.19 4.83 0.18
N GLU A 616 -30.53 5.79 0.81
CA GLU A 616 -31.17 7.03 1.24
C GLU A 616 -30.20 8.19 1.25
N GLY A 617 -30.72 9.41 1.23
CA GLY A 617 -29.86 10.58 1.30
C GLY A 617 -30.52 11.82 0.74
N LYS A 618 -29.70 12.82 0.40
CA LYS A 618 -30.19 14.10 -0.10
C LYS A 618 -29.22 14.78 -1.04
N PHE A 619 -29.73 15.21 -2.19
CA PHE A 619 -29.03 15.99 -3.20
C PHE A 619 -29.95 17.10 -3.72
N LEU A 620 -29.71 18.34 -3.29
CA LEU A 620 -30.48 19.51 -3.70
C LEU A 620 -30.36 19.79 -5.21
N SER A 621 -29.27 19.35 -5.85
CA SER A 621 -29.07 19.45 -7.30
C SER A 621 -29.92 18.49 -8.12
N LEU A 622 -30.49 17.44 -7.50
CA LEU A 622 -31.24 16.38 -8.17
C LEU A 622 -32.75 16.43 -7.88
N LYS A 623 -33.26 17.53 -7.31
CA LYS A 623 -34.69 17.69 -6.97
C LYS A 623 -35.62 17.35 -8.14
N GLY A 624 -36.61 16.51 -7.89
CA GLY A 624 -37.60 16.07 -8.88
C GLY A 624 -37.03 15.22 -10.02
N GLN A 625 -35.76 14.81 -9.95
CA GLN A 625 -35.10 14.03 -11.00
C GLN A 625 -35.05 12.53 -10.65
N SER A 626 -34.90 11.72 -11.69
CA SER A 626 -34.59 10.29 -11.57
C SER A 626 -33.12 10.07 -11.88
N VAL A 627 -32.42 9.31 -11.05
CA VAL A 627 -31.01 8.94 -11.29
C VAL A 627 -30.85 7.44 -11.24
N VAL A 628 -30.04 6.92 -12.16
CA VAL A 628 -29.64 5.51 -12.16
C VAL A 628 -28.44 5.31 -11.24
N ILE A 629 -28.56 4.38 -10.31
CA ILE A 629 -27.46 3.87 -9.50
C ILE A 629 -27.12 2.48 -9.99
N LYS A 630 -25.84 2.23 -10.27
CA LYS A 630 -25.39 0.91 -10.68
C LYS A 630 -24.98 0.11 -9.45
N VAL A 631 -25.56 -1.07 -9.28
CA VAL A 631 -25.21 -2.05 -8.25
C VAL A 631 -24.31 -3.09 -8.88
N GLN A 632 -23.14 -3.31 -8.29
CA GLN A 632 -22.14 -4.26 -8.76
C GLN A 632 -21.63 -5.11 -7.61
N GLU A 633 -21.13 -6.31 -7.91
CA GLU A 633 -20.44 -7.16 -6.95
C GLU A 633 -19.02 -6.61 -6.70
N GLY A 634 -18.68 -6.33 -5.44
CA GLY A 634 -17.28 -6.11 -5.03
C GLY A 634 -16.64 -7.44 -4.65
N PRO A 635 -15.37 -7.74 -5.05
CA PRO A 635 -14.28 -6.84 -5.45
C PRO A 635 -14.08 -6.66 -6.96
N VAL A 636 -14.74 -7.45 -7.81
CA VAL A 636 -14.44 -7.55 -9.25
C VAL A 636 -15.29 -6.57 -10.10
N SER A 637 -16.16 -5.76 -9.47
CA SER A 637 -17.04 -4.78 -10.13
C SER A 637 -17.86 -5.41 -11.27
N VAL A 638 -18.40 -6.60 -11.00
CA VAL A 638 -19.31 -7.28 -11.92
C VAL A 638 -20.69 -6.65 -11.80
N HIS A 639 -21.25 -6.15 -12.90
CA HIS A 639 -22.57 -5.55 -12.90
C HIS A 639 -23.65 -6.54 -12.44
N ILE A 640 -24.51 -6.11 -11.52
CA ILE A 640 -25.65 -6.87 -11.03
C ILE A 640 -26.95 -6.26 -11.56
N GLU A 641 -27.16 -4.97 -11.28
CA GLU A 641 -28.44 -4.30 -11.55
C GLU A 641 -28.24 -2.78 -11.68
N ASP A 642 -29.03 -2.13 -12.54
CA ASP A 642 -29.16 -0.67 -12.59
C ASP A 642 -30.50 -0.27 -11.98
N ILE A 643 -30.48 0.41 -10.83
CA ILE A 643 -31.67 0.83 -10.11
C ILE A 643 -31.98 2.31 -10.42
N THR A 644 -33.24 2.63 -10.68
CA THR A 644 -33.66 4.03 -10.89
C THR A 644 -34.25 4.57 -9.60
N VAL A 645 -33.64 5.63 -9.07
CA VAL A 645 -34.04 6.28 -7.82
C VAL A 645 -34.64 7.65 -8.12
N GLN A 646 -35.79 7.92 -7.51
CA GLN A 646 -36.49 9.21 -7.63
C GLN A 646 -36.15 10.12 -6.46
N PHE A 647 -35.83 11.36 -6.76
CA PHE A 647 -35.57 12.41 -5.78
C PHE A 647 -36.80 13.30 -5.63
N ASP A 648 -37.22 13.56 -4.40
CA ASP A 648 -38.34 14.44 -4.11
C ASP A 648 -38.01 15.93 -4.38
N GLU A 649 -39.00 16.80 -4.28
CA GLU A 649 -38.85 18.26 -4.48
C GLU A 649 -37.92 18.93 -3.45
N THR A 650 -37.63 18.24 -2.35
CA THR A 650 -36.69 18.69 -1.33
C THR A 650 -35.28 18.09 -1.52
N GLY A 651 -35.13 17.20 -2.51
CA GLY A 651 -33.90 16.53 -2.90
C GLY A 651 -33.61 15.26 -2.10
N ASN A 652 -34.53 14.76 -1.27
CA ASN A 652 -34.32 13.49 -0.58
C ASN A 652 -34.66 12.31 -1.50
N PHE A 653 -34.07 11.17 -1.22
CA PHE A 653 -34.47 9.91 -1.85
C PHE A 653 -34.47 8.76 -0.85
N HIS A 654 -35.23 7.72 -1.19
CA HIS A 654 -35.25 6.44 -0.49
C HIS A 654 -35.52 5.33 -1.51
N ALA A 655 -34.78 4.23 -1.42
CA ALA A 655 -35.01 3.02 -2.19
C ALA A 655 -34.64 1.79 -1.37
N GLU A 656 -35.41 0.71 -1.48
CA GLU A 656 -35.10 -0.60 -0.91
C GLU A 656 -35.10 -1.61 -2.06
N VAL A 657 -33.97 -2.30 -2.25
CA VAL A 657 -33.72 -3.20 -3.39
C VAL A 657 -33.01 -4.48 -2.96
N GLY A 658 -32.89 -5.45 -3.86
CA GLY A 658 -32.39 -6.80 -3.57
C GLY A 658 -33.51 -7.83 -3.33
N PRO A 659 -33.24 -8.95 -2.63
CA PRO A 659 -32.02 -9.25 -1.90
C PRO A 659 -30.85 -9.63 -2.82
N TYR A 660 -29.65 -9.21 -2.45
CA TYR A 660 -28.40 -9.59 -3.11
C TYR A 660 -27.67 -10.68 -2.32
N THR A 661 -26.90 -11.50 -3.04
CA THR A 661 -26.11 -12.60 -2.48
C THR A 661 -24.65 -12.25 -2.17
N PRO A 662 -23.96 -11.34 -2.91
CA PRO A 662 -22.56 -11.04 -2.62
C PRO A 662 -22.34 -10.44 -1.23
N GLN A 663 -21.19 -10.68 -0.62
CA GLN A 663 -20.87 -10.11 0.71
C GLN A 663 -20.62 -8.60 0.67
N ARG A 664 -20.26 -8.08 -0.50
CA ARG A 664 -19.95 -6.66 -0.72
C ARG A 664 -20.59 -6.17 -2.01
N LEU A 665 -21.19 -4.99 -1.95
CA LEU A 665 -21.78 -4.30 -3.09
C LEU A 665 -21.02 -2.99 -3.35
N ASN A 666 -20.77 -2.73 -4.62
CA ASN A 666 -20.20 -1.50 -5.16
C ASN A 666 -21.33 -0.70 -5.84
N LEU A 667 -21.55 0.53 -5.40
CA LEU A 667 -22.62 1.41 -5.85
C LEU A 667 -22.04 2.60 -6.60
N TYR A 668 -22.57 2.86 -7.79
CA TYR A 668 -22.13 4.00 -8.62
C TYR A 668 -23.29 4.91 -8.94
N LEU A 669 -23.25 6.13 -8.40
CA LEU A 669 -24.21 7.18 -8.68
C LEU A 669 -23.68 8.04 -9.85
N SER A 670 -24.43 8.07 -10.95
CA SER A 670 -24.09 8.90 -12.12
C SER A 670 -24.80 10.25 -12.03
N ASP A 671 -24.11 11.28 -11.53
CA ASP A 671 -24.62 12.66 -11.58
C ASP A 671 -24.43 13.21 -12.99
N THR A 672 -25.51 13.23 -13.77
CA THR A 672 -25.55 13.70 -15.16
C THR A 672 -25.23 15.19 -15.29
N SER A 673 -25.30 15.97 -14.21
CA SER A 673 -25.06 17.43 -14.24
C SER A 673 -23.58 17.82 -14.13
N LYS A 674 -22.71 16.93 -13.64
CA LYS A 674 -21.30 17.24 -13.33
C LYS A 674 -20.28 16.29 -13.96
N SER A 675 -20.73 15.33 -14.77
CA SER A 675 -19.86 14.29 -15.35
C SER A 675 -19.01 13.55 -14.29
N SER A 676 -19.50 13.47 -13.05
CA SER A 676 -18.78 12.84 -11.95
C SER A 676 -19.51 11.59 -11.46
N LEU A 677 -18.85 10.44 -11.58
CA LEU A 677 -19.30 9.17 -11.00
C LEU A 677 -18.92 9.16 -9.52
N ARG A 678 -19.90 9.03 -8.62
CA ARG A 678 -19.64 8.85 -7.18
C ARG A 678 -19.72 7.36 -6.83
N PHE A 679 -18.84 6.88 -5.98
CA PHE A 679 -18.66 5.46 -5.64
C PHE A 679 -18.84 5.21 -4.14
N LEU A 680 -19.59 4.17 -3.78
CA LEU A 680 -19.68 3.65 -2.41
C LEU A 680 -19.55 2.12 -2.41
N SER A 681 -18.74 1.58 -1.51
CA SER A 681 -18.75 0.16 -1.19
C SER A 681 -19.45 -0.06 0.15
N VAL A 682 -20.27 -1.11 0.26
CA VAL A 682 -20.95 -1.50 1.51
C VAL A 682 -20.88 -3.01 1.70
N GLU A 683 -20.61 -3.45 2.93
CA GLU A 683 -20.57 -4.88 3.31
C GLU A 683 -21.87 -5.31 3.98
N LYS A 684 -22.19 -6.60 3.88
CA LYS A 684 -23.40 -7.16 4.46
C LYS A 684 -23.38 -6.98 5.99
N GLY A 685 -24.48 -6.46 6.53
CA GLY A 685 -24.63 -6.08 7.94
C GLY A 685 -24.09 -4.69 8.31
N THR A 686 -23.73 -3.83 7.35
CA THR A 686 -23.12 -2.52 7.61
C THR A 686 -23.88 -1.37 6.94
N ILE A 687 -23.60 -0.14 7.38
CA ILE A 687 -24.09 1.10 6.78
C ILE A 687 -22.89 1.98 6.43
N ASN A 688 -22.78 2.38 5.17
CA ASN A 688 -21.72 3.28 4.69
C ASN A 688 -22.33 4.54 4.06
N GLN A 689 -21.50 5.58 3.93
CA GLN A 689 -21.91 6.82 3.25
C GLN A 689 -20.73 7.52 2.55
N PHE A 690 -21.04 8.42 1.62
CA PHE A 690 -20.14 9.49 1.18
C PHE A 690 -20.83 10.86 1.22
#